data_AF-A0AAE8MVU3-F1
#
_entry.id   AF-A0AAE8MVU3-F1
#
_cell.length_a   1.000
_cell.length_b   1.000
_cell.length_c   1.000
_cell.angle_alpha   90.00
_cell.angle_beta   90.00
_cell.angle_gamma   90.00
#
_symmetry.space_group_name_H-M   'P 1'
#
loop_
_entity.id
_entity.type
_entity.pdbx_description
1 polymer ?
#
loop_
_entity_poly.entity_id
_entity_poly.type
_entity_poly.pdbx_seq_one_letter_code
_entity_poly.pdbx_strand_id
1 'polypeptide(L)'
;MAAESNSPAARTPPALGSFPNEIILHILYFLPPEDNLLAFQLLSSHLSRLANTPSLWRYHCSNSFKYWNPDHEFQRKLRAPVSEVDWKRLFLERKQRNERIALLFDGMLATRLGRMWKFEQVCHLGYDAKDFLVEQCHADESLEDVLARRYYANAVLDSIHKEVAIKEWARFASDVVPLLRPWPARMSTRTLNTIIERNLAAFDMFILHDQTGDVDEVITLLDNIAAEFQSSHPDFDTMSTRDKALALNRWLRHKNLLGMESPALNYRRLRNCFLGQALRYAPHDSLPLISSVIYCSVAGRLGLDAQPCLFPSHVHALVLSPPGESLDGQALPPHDGDGDGDGEGDDVPPGATLEHGMHLDPYGADHEVPRSVLNAILSSHGWDANRDLFLTPASPVNLAMRTAHNIRAAFTPDLSAPHTPEPYAAASDTSLPASGASALDRDAAFQAYLWARLMLLPPSDVQWVQTLHRLLGRFVNSWAGDVWLVERYLLPLYDGVGPGAQAWDDPLGLVRAKRQLDTVQPLAKGRAAGGAADIGFRVGDVVRHKRLNFVAIVTGWADDGSRLDGEVVDGEDVYAVPMYYRCLRGGSLTQVQVLQESIIPYDGEVPPELFEIAGMYFKRFDAETGRFVSNIREEYPDD
;
A
#
# COMPACT_ATOMS: atom_id res chain seq x y z
N MET A 1 73.29 -33.75 -46.85
CA MET A 1 73.01 -34.31 -45.51
C MET A 1 71.98 -33.41 -44.86
N ALA A 2 70.82 -33.99 -44.51
CA ALA A 2 69.61 -33.29 -44.12
C ALA A 2 69.81 -32.46 -42.83
N ALA A 3 69.39 -31.20 -42.88
CA ALA A 3 69.04 -30.42 -41.69
C ALA A 3 67.52 -30.50 -41.56
N GLU A 4 67.05 -31.25 -40.55
CA GLU A 4 65.64 -31.26 -40.16
C GLU A 4 65.24 -29.86 -39.68
N SER A 5 64.46 -29.14 -40.49
CA SER A 5 63.81 -27.92 -40.05
C SER A 5 62.60 -28.31 -39.19
N ASN A 6 62.76 -28.20 -37.88
CA ASN A 6 61.69 -28.36 -36.91
C ASN A 6 60.77 -27.11 -36.98
N SER A 7 59.74 -27.16 -37.82
CA SER A 7 58.68 -26.14 -37.82
C SER A 7 57.88 -26.25 -36.52
N PRO A 8 57.68 -25.16 -35.76
CA PRO A 8 56.85 -25.20 -34.57
C PRO A 8 55.40 -25.49 -34.98
N ALA A 9 54.85 -26.60 -34.47
CA ALA A 9 53.44 -26.92 -34.62
C ALA A 9 52.59 -25.71 -34.17
N ALA A 10 51.74 -25.21 -35.05
CA ALA A 10 50.78 -24.16 -34.73
C ALA A 10 49.95 -24.62 -33.53
N ARG A 11 50.10 -23.93 -32.39
CA ARG A 11 49.29 -24.19 -31.19
C ARG A 11 47.84 -23.92 -31.55
N THR A 12 47.05 -24.98 -31.73
CA THR A 12 45.59 -24.86 -31.81
C THR A 12 45.12 -24.17 -30.54
N PRO A 13 44.33 -23.09 -30.62
CA PRO A 13 43.80 -22.44 -29.44
C PRO A 13 42.98 -23.47 -28.64
N PRO A 14 43.07 -23.47 -27.31
CA PRO A 14 42.31 -24.40 -26.48
C PRO A 14 40.82 -24.23 -26.76
N ALA A 15 40.16 -25.33 -27.13
CA ALA A 15 38.71 -25.35 -27.29
C ALA A 15 38.03 -25.18 -25.92
N LEU A 16 36.82 -24.60 -25.87
CA LEU A 16 36.11 -24.34 -24.61
C LEU A 16 35.99 -25.59 -23.72
N GLY A 17 35.81 -26.77 -24.30
CA GLY A 17 35.75 -28.05 -23.56
C GLY A 17 37.07 -28.52 -22.95
N SER A 18 38.19 -27.83 -23.20
CA SER A 18 39.50 -28.13 -22.59
C SER A 18 39.74 -27.39 -21.26
N PHE A 19 38.86 -26.45 -20.90
CA PHE A 19 38.92 -25.77 -19.61
C PHE A 19 38.34 -26.64 -18.49
N PRO A 20 38.81 -26.49 -17.23
CA PRO A 20 38.19 -27.12 -16.08
C PRO A 20 36.71 -26.75 -15.94
N ASN A 21 35.91 -27.67 -15.42
CA ASN A 21 34.47 -27.49 -15.24
C ASN A 21 34.14 -26.24 -14.41
N GLU A 22 34.96 -25.96 -13.41
CA GLU A 22 34.83 -24.83 -12.49
C GLU A 22 34.97 -23.50 -13.24
N ILE A 23 35.89 -23.42 -14.20
CA ILE A 23 36.11 -22.22 -15.02
C ILE A 23 34.94 -22.02 -15.99
N ILE A 24 34.49 -23.09 -16.65
CA ILE A 24 33.33 -23.03 -17.54
C ILE A 24 32.09 -22.61 -16.77
N LEU A 25 31.86 -23.20 -15.59
CA LEU A 25 30.74 -22.82 -14.71
C LEU A 25 30.87 -21.38 -14.22
N HIS A 26 32.08 -20.91 -13.90
CA HIS A 26 32.33 -19.51 -13.53
C HIS A 26 31.93 -18.56 -14.66
N ILE A 27 32.29 -18.87 -15.90
CA ILE A 27 31.88 -18.08 -17.09
C ILE A 27 30.35 -18.03 -17.20
N LEU A 28 29.66 -19.15 -16.96
CA LEU A 28 28.19 -19.21 -17.03
C LEU A 28 27.48 -18.27 -16.05
N TYR A 29 28.09 -17.95 -14.89
CA TYR A 29 27.51 -16.97 -13.97
C TYR A 29 27.48 -15.54 -14.55
N PHE A 30 28.30 -15.24 -15.56
CA PHE A 30 28.36 -13.92 -16.21
C PHE A 30 27.57 -13.86 -17.52
N LEU A 31 26.97 -14.97 -17.96
CA LEU A 31 26.14 -14.98 -19.16
C LEU A 31 24.67 -14.75 -18.81
N PRO A 32 23.91 -14.06 -19.68
CA PRO A 32 22.46 -14.05 -19.60
C PRO A 32 21.90 -15.49 -19.56
N PRO A 33 20.96 -15.80 -18.65
CA PRO A 33 20.34 -17.12 -18.57
C PRO A 33 19.71 -17.57 -19.91
N GLU A 34 19.24 -16.62 -20.72
CA GLU A 34 18.63 -16.84 -22.02
C GLU A 34 19.64 -17.43 -23.03
N ASP A 35 20.87 -16.91 -23.06
CA ASP A 35 21.94 -17.44 -23.91
C ASP A 35 22.29 -18.87 -23.53
N ASN A 36 22.24 -19.17 -22.23
CA ASN A 36 22.40 -20.53 -21.75
C ASN A 36 21.27 -21.45 -22.24
N LEU A 37 20.02 -20.99 -22.14
CA LEU A 37 18.84 -21.75 -22.56
C LEU A 37 18.79 -21.99 -24.07
N LEU A 38 19.07 -20.97 -24.87
CA LEU A 38 18.87 -20.97 -26.32
C LEU A 38 20.06 -21.50 -27.09
N ALA A 39 21.27 -21.42 -26.52
CA ALA A 39 22.50 -21.80 -27.23
C ALA A 39 23.40 -22.73 -26.41
N PHE A 40 23.92 -22.28 -25.28
CA PHE A 40 25.06 -22.93 -24.63
C PHE A 40 24.80 -24.41 -24.26
N GLN A 41 23.67 -24.70 -23.64
CA GLN A 41 23.33 -26.06 -23.21
C GLN A 41 23.11 -27.04 -24.38
N LEU A 42 22.96 -26.53 -25.61
CA LEU A 42 22.70 -27.32 -26.82
C LEU A 42 23.98 -27.67 -27.58
N LEU A 43 25.14 -27.09 -27.20
CA LEU A 43 26.40 -27.25 -27.93
C LEU A 43 27.05 -28.63 -27.74
N SER A 44 26.95 -29.22 -26.55
CA SER A 44 27.44 -30.59 -26.28
C SER A 44 26.82 -31.18 -25.01
N SER A 45 26.89 -32.50 -24.84
CA SER A 45 26.38 -33.19 -23.64
C SER A 45 27.11 -32.80 -22.35
N HIS A 46 28.42 -32.54 -22.43
CA HIS A 46 29.22 -32.07 -21.30
C HIS A 46 28.81 -30.66 -20.88
N LEU A 47 28.75 -29.72 -21.83
CA LEU A 47 28.32 -28.35 -21.56
C LEU A 47 26.86 -28.29 -21.09
N SER A 48 25.99 -29.14 -21.64
CA SER A 48 24.60 -29.30 -21.18
C SER A 48 24.54 -29.66 -19.70
N ARG A 49 25.38 -30.59 -19.23
CA ARG A 49 25.44 -30.97 -17.82
C ARG A 49 25.86 -29.81 -16.92
N LEU A 50 26.88 -29.06 -17.33
CA LEU A 50 27.37 -27.89 -16.58
C LEU A 50 26.33 -26.77 -16.55
N ALA A 51 25.70 -26.48 -17.68
CA ALA A 51 24.61 -25.52 -17.84
C ALA A 51 23.37 -25.82 -17.00
N ASN A 52 23.18 -27.08 -16.62
CA ASN A 52 22.04 -27.54 -15.81
C ASN A 52 22.41 -27.76 -14.34
N THR A 53 23.55 -27.23 -13.88
CA THR A 53 23.95 -27.32 -12.47
C THR A 53 22.98 -26.53 -11.58
N PRO A 54 22.42 -27.13 -10.51
CA PRO A 54 21.45 -26.46 -9.64
C PRO A 54 21.93 -25.14 -9.02
N SER A 55 23.22 -25.03 -8.66
CA SER A 55 23.80 -23.80 -8.07
C SER A 55 23.78 -22.62 -9.04
N LEU A 56 24.00 -22.85 -10.33
CA LEU A 56 23.92 -21.83 -11.38
C LEU A 56 22.50 -21.26 -11.46
N TRP A 57 21.49 -22.15 -11.50
CA TRP A 57 20.09 -21.72 -11.59
C TRP A 57 19.59 -21.05 -10.31
N ARG A 58 20.05 -21.50 -9.12
CA ARG A 58 19.80 -20.79 -7.86
C ARG A 58 20.33 -19.36 -7.90
N TYR A 59 21.53 -19.16 -8.45
CA TYR A 59 22.10 -17.82 -8.64
C TYR A 59 21.25 -17.00 -9.61
N HIS A 60 20.86 -17.54 -10.77
CA HIS A 60 20.03 -16.79 -11.71
C HIS A 60 18.68 -16.42 -11.12
N CYS A 61 18.02 -17.31 -10.37
CA CYS A 61 16.80 -16.94 -9.64
C CYS A 61 17.03 -15.80 -8.64
N SER A 62 18.17 -15.79 -7.95
CA SER A 62 18.48 -14.79 -6.92
C SER A 62 18.88 -13.42 -7.49
N ASN A 63 19.44 -13.38 -8.71
CA ASN A 63 19.99 -12.16 -9.29
C ASN A 63 19.19 -11.60 -10.47
N SER A 64 18.37 -12.41 -11.13
CA SER A 64 17.54 -11.94 -12.26
C SER A 64 16.19 -11.38 -11.84
N PHE A 65 15.75 -11.62 -10.60
CA PHE A 65 14.44 -11.19 -10.10
C PHE A 65 14.59 -10.64 -8.68
N LYS A 66 14.02 -9.46 -8.43
CA LYS A 66 14.05 -8.84 -7.10
C LYS A 66 12.82 -9.24 -6.29
N TYR A 67 11.66 -9.35 -6.92
CA TYR A 67 10.42 -9.72 -6.24
C TYR A 67 9.91 -11.10 -6.66
N TRP A 68 9.40 -11.83 -5.66
CA TRP A 68 8.83 -13.15 -5.80
C TRP A 68 7.48 -13.20 -5.09
N ASN A 69 6.47 -13.70 -5.79
CA ASN A 69 5.18 -14.00 -5.18
C ASN A 69 5.33 -15.03 -4.03
N PRO A 70 4.68 -14.85 -2.87
CA PRO A 70 4.73 -15.78 -1.74
C PRO A 70 4.48 -17.25 -2.09
N ASP A 71 3.66 -17.53 -3.10
CA ASP A 71 3.33 -18.91 -3.55
C ASP A 71 4.57 -19.69 -4.03
N HIS A 72 5.66 -18.99 -4.37
CA HIS A 72 6.93 -19.64 -4.73
C HIS A 72 7.70 -20.15 -3.51
N GLU A 73 7.36 -19.71 -2.31
CA GLU A 73 8.08 -20.00 -1.07
C GLU A 73 9.60 -19.76 -1.20
N PHE A 74 9.97 -18.71 -1.94
CA PHE A 74 11.34 -18.49 -2.40
C PHE A 74 12.37 -18.44 -1.26
N GLN A 75 12.05 -17.73 -0.17
CA GLN A 75 12.90 -17.66 1.01
C GLN A 75 13.09 -19.02 1.71
N ARG A 76 12.05 -19.85 1.74
CA ARG A 76 12.15 -21.22 2.26
C ARG A 76 13.07 -22.07 1.38
N LYS A 77 12.91 -21.98 0.05
CA LYS A 77 13.75 -22.67 -0.93
C LYS A 77 15.21 -22.23 -0.88
N LEU A 78 15.49 -20.95 -0.60
CA LEU A 78 16.86 -20.46 -0.41
C LEU A 78 17.56 -21.07 0.81
N ARG A 79 16.81 -21.38 1.88
CA ARG A 79 17.36 -22.04 3.08
C ARG A 79 17.51 -23.55 2.93
N ALA A 80 16.84 -24.16 1.95
CA ALA A 80 16.95 -25.58 1.67
C ALA A 80 18.27 -25.93 0.94
N PRO A 81 18.73 -27.19 1.02
CA PRO A 81 19.82 -27.70 0.21
C PRO A 81 19.59 -27.45 -1.29
N VAL A 82 20.64 -27.04 -2.00
CA VAL A 82 20.55 -26.62 -3.42
C VAL A 82 20.00 -27.75 -4.30
N SER A 83 20.29 -29.01 -3.97
CA SER A 83 19.86 -30.20 -4.72
C SER A 83 18.37 -30.55 -4.56
N GLU A 84 17.69 -30.02 -3.54
CA GLU A 84 16.28 -30.37 -3.26
C GLU A 84 15.29 -29.52 -4.06
N VAL A 85 15.75 -28.43 -4.66
CA VAL A 85 14.91 -27.47 -5.38
C VAL A 85 15.25 -27.53 -6.86
N ASP A 86 14.23 -27.68 -7.71
CA ASP A 86 14.37 -27.54 -9.16
C ASP A 86 14.44 -26.05 -9.55
N TRP A 87 15.62 -25.48 -9.36
CA TRP A 87 15.88 -24.06 -9.60
C TRP A 87 15.68 -23.65 -11.06
N LYS A 88 15.99 -24.54 -12.01
CA LYS A 88 15.82 -24.23 -13.44
C LYS A 88 14.34 -24.14 -13.78
N ARG A 89 13.53 -25.09 -13.31
CA ARG A 89 12.07 -25.03 -13.50
C ARG A 89 11.48 -23.77 -12.87
N LEU A 90 11.91 -23.43 -11.66
CA LEU A 90 11.47 -22.21 -10.98
C LEU A 90 11.81 -20.94 -11.79
N PHE A 91 13.02 -20.86 -12.35
CA PHE A 91 13.43 -19.76 -13.22
C PHE A 91 12.53 -19.66 -14.47
N LEU A 92 12.30 -20.78 -15.15
CA LEU A 92 11.47 -20.84 -16.35
C LEU A 92 10.02 -20.45 -16.07
N GLU A 93 9.45 -20.92 -14.96
CA GLU A 93 8.11 -20.52 -14.52
C GLU A 93 8.02 -19.01 -14.30
N ARG A 94 9.00 -18.43 -13.61
CA ARG A 94 9.07 -16.99 -13.37
C ARG A 94 9.18 -16.18 -14.67
N LYS A 95 9.95 -16.67 -15.66
CA LYS A 95 10.05 -16.06 -17.00
C LYS A 95 8.73 -16.12 -17.78
N GLN A 96 8.04 -17.27 -17.79
CA GLN A 96 6.74 -17.40 -18.43
C GLN A 96 5.71 -16.44 -17.82
N ARG A 97 5.74 -16.25 -16.50
CA ARG A 97 4.89 -15.24 -15.84
C ARG A 97 5.23 -13.83 -16.32
N ASN A 98 6.51 -13.45 -16.46
CA ASN A 98 6.91 -12.14 -17.00
C ASN A 98 6.40 -11.90 -18.42
N GLU A 99 6.53 -12.89 -19.32
CA GLU A 99 6.01 -12.80 -20.68
C GLU A 99 4.49 -12.60 -20.69
N ARG A 100 3.78 -13.32 -19.80
CA ARG A 100 2.34 -13.18 -19.64
C ARG A 100 1.95 -11.80 -19.11
N ILE A 101 2.68 -11.26 -18.14
CA ILE A 101 2.47 -9.92 -17.58
C ILE A 101 2.59 -8.87 -18.70
N ALA A 102 3.68 -8.91 -19.47
CA ALA A 102 3.91 -7.98 -20.56
C ALA A 102 2.77 -8.02 -21.60
N LEU A 103 2.36 -9.22 -22.03
CA LEU A 103 1.28 -9.39 -22.99
C LEU A 103 -0.08 -8.88 -22.48
N LEU A 104 -0.41 -9.14 -21.21
CA LEU A 104 -1.65 -8.65 -20.60
C LEU A 104 -1.62 -7.12 -20.49
N PHE A 105 -0.49 -6.57 -20.05
CA PHE A 105 -0.30 -5.14 -19.85
C PHE A 105 -0.39 -4.36 -21.16
N ASP A 106 0.32 -4.78 -22.21
CA ASP A 106 0.21 -4.16 -23.53
C ASP A 106 -1.23 -4.29 -24.08
N GLY A 107 -1.90 -5.41 -23.82
CA GLY A 107 -3.32 -5.58 -24.16
C GLY A 107 -4.28 -4.67 -23.37
N MET A 108 -3.90 -4.16 -22.20
CA MET A 108 -4.66 -3.15 -21.46
C MET A 108 -4.52 -1.76 -22.08
N LEU A 109 -3.31 -1.43 -22.54
CA LEU A 109 -3.02 -0.16 -23.20
C LEU A 109 -3.65 -0.09 -24.58
N ALA A 110 -3.70 -1.21 -25.30
CA ALA A 110 -4.20 -1.27 -26.67
C ALA A 110 -5.71 -1.02 -26.81
N THR A 111 -6.53 -1.44 -25.84
CA THR A 111 -8.00 -1.36 -25.95
C THR A 111 -8.72 -1.20 -24.62
N ARG A 112 -9.94 -0.61 -24.63
CA ARG A 112 -10.84 -0.60 -23.45
C ARG A 112 -11.53 -1.95 -23.23
N LEU A 113 -11.69 -2.74 -24.29
CA LEU A 113 -12.41 -4.01 -24.20
C LEU A 113 -11.63 -5.04 -23.38
N GLY A 114 -12.26 -5.55 -22.33
CA GLY A 114 -11.65 -6.51 -21.41
C GLY A 114 -10.44 -5.94 -20.69
N ARG A 115 -10.34 -4.61 -20.48
CA ARG A 115 -9.20 -4.02 -19.78
C ARG A 115 -9.22 -4.42 -18.31
N MET A 116 -10.38 -4.35 -17.68
CA MET A 116 -10.52 -4.68 -16.25
C MET A 116 -10.17 -6.15 -16.01
N TRP A 117 -10.58 -7.05 -16.91
CA TRP A 117 -10.15 -8.44 -16.85
C TRP A 117 -8.64 -8.60 -16.94
N LYS A 118 -7.97 -7.99 -17.95
CA LYS A 118 -6.50 -8.08 -18.09
C LYS A 118 -5.78 -7.48 -16.87
N PHE A 119 -6.26 -6.35 -16.37
CA PHE A 119 -5.77 -5.69 -15.16
C PHE A 119 -5.78 -6.66 -13.97
N GLU A 120 -6.92 -7.31 -13.72
CA GLU A 120 -7.05 -8.31 -12.66
C GLU A 120 -6.11 -9.50 -12.89
N GLN A 121 -5.98 -9.99 -14.12
CA GLN A 121 -5.08 -11.12 -14.40
C GLN A 121 -3.61 -10.80 -14.07
N VAL A 122 -3.17 -9.55 -14.27
CA VAL A 122 -1.85 -9.12 -13.81
C VAL A 122 -1.80 -9.07 -12.29
N CYS A 123 -2.85 -8.57 -11.63
CA CYS A 123 -2.93 -8.52 -10.17
C CYS A 123 -2.84 -9.91 -9.51
N HIS A 124 -3.47 -10.93 -10.10
CA HIS A 124 -3.39 -12.33 -9.60
C HIS A 124 -1.97 -12.90 -9.65
N LEU A 125 -1.07 -12.37 -10.49
CA LEU A 125 0.34 -12.76 -10.51
C LEU A 125 1.13 -12.15 -9.34
N GLY A 126 0.55 -11.17 -8.64
CA GLY A 126 1.06 -10.57 -7.41
C GLY A 126 2.48 -10.02 -7.58
N TYR A 127 3.37 -10.30 -6.62
CA TYR A 127 4.73 -9.75 -6.60
C TYR A 127 5.61 -10.21 -7.77
N ASP A 128 5.23 -11.24 -8.52
CA ASP A 128 5.93 -11.56 -9.77
C ASP A 128 5.75 -10.45 -10.82
N ALA A 129 4.69 -9.64 -10.75
CA ALA A 129 4.52 -8.50 -11.63
C ALA A 129 5.32 -7.25 -11.21
N LYS A 130 5.78 -7.19 -9.95
CA LYS A 130 6.31 -5.96 -9.36
C LYS A 130 7.57 -5.45 -10.07
N ASP A 131 8.50 -6.34 -10.43
CA ASP A 131 9.72 -5.98 -11.18
C ASP A 131 9.37 -5.24 -12.49
N PHE A 132 8.49 -5.84 -13.30
CA PHE A 132 8.03 -5.28 -14.57
C PHE A 132 7.26 -3.97 -14.37
N LEU A 133 6.30 -3.95 -13.42
CA LEU A 133 5.46 -2.78 -13.21
C LEU A 133 6.25 -1.56 -12.75
N VAL A 134 7.21 -1.72 -11.83
CA VAL A 134 8.09 -0.62 -11.40
C VAL A 134 8.91 -0.08 -12.56
N GLU A 135 9.43 -0.94 -13.44
CA GLU A 135 10.09 -0.50 -14.67
C GLU A 135 9.13 0.31 -15.56
N GLN A 136 7.88 -0.13 -15.73
CA GLN A 136 6.88 0.60 -16.52
C GLN A 136 6.40 1.91 -15.85
N CYS A 137 6.41 2.01 -14.52
CA CYS A 137 6.14 3.26 -13.80
C CYS A 137 7.16 4.36 -14.15
N HIS A 138 8.40 3.94 -14.45
CA HIS A 138 9.49 4.82 -14.86
C HIS A 138 9.80 4.76 -16.36
N ALA A 139 8.82 4.35 -17.17
CA ALA A 139 8.99 4.21 -18.61
C ALA A 139 9.50 5.51 -19.26
N ASP A 140 10.38 5.41 -20.26
CA ASP A 140 11.07 6.56 -20.88
C ASP A 140 10.10 7.50 -21.62
N GLU A 141 10.40 8.80 -21.62
CA GLU A 141 9.56 9.84 -22.28
C GLU A 141 9.50 9.72 -23.81
N SER A 142 10.43 9.00 -24.44
CA SER A 142 10.41 8.72 -25.87
C SER A 142 9.32 7.75 -26.31
N LEU A 143 8.68 7.02 -25.39
CA LEU A 143 7.61 6.09 -25.74
C LEU A 143 6.33 6.82 -26.14
N GLU A 144 5.68 6.34 -27.20
CA GLU A 144 4.45 6.94 -27.72
C GLU A 144 3.30 6.92 -26.69
N ASP A 145 3.28 5.92 -25.81
CA ASP A 145 2.24 5.66 -24.83
C ASP A 145 2.67 5.94 -23.38
N VAL A 146 3.72 6.75 -23.17
CA VAL A 146 4.36 6.97 -21.86
C VAL A 146 3.38 7.31 -20.74
N LEU A 147 2.40 8.20 -20.95
CA LEU A 147 1.44 8.58 -19.89
C LEU A 147 0.56 7.41 -19.51
N ALA A 148 0.02 6.69 -20.50
CA ALA A 148 -0.84 5.55 -20.27
C ALA A 148 -0.08 4.40 -19.58
N ARG A 149 1.15 4.14 -20.04
CA ARG A 149 2.05 3.13 -19.49
C ARG A 149 2.35 3.40 -18.02
N ARG A 150 2.82 4.61 -17.68
CA ARG A 150 3.12 5.00 -16.29
C ARG A 150 1.87 4.93 -15.40
N TYR A 151 0.72 5.42 -15.88
CA TYR A 151 -0.52 5.39 -15.11
C TYR A 151 -1.01 3.96 -14.84
N TYR A 152 -1.14 3.13 -15.87
CA TYR A 152 -1.65 1.76 -15.70
C TYR A 152 -0.68 0.87 -14.95
N ALA A 153 0.64 1.09 -15.08
CA ALA A 153 1.64 0.39 -14.28
C ALA A 153 1.45 0.69 -12.78
N ASN A 154 1.36 1.98 -12.42
CA ASN A 154 1.10 2.40 -11.04
C ASN A 154 -0.26 1.88 -10.54
N ALA A 155 -1.32 2.00 -11.33
CA ALA A 155 -2.64 1.55 -10.91
C ALA A 155 -2.69 0.03 -10.63
N VAL A 156 -2.06 -0.80 -11.48
CA VAL A 156 -1.96 -2.25 -11.24
C VAL A 156 -1.10 -2.55 -10.02
N LEU A 157 0.04 -1.87 -9.89
CA LEU A 157 0.94 -2.04 -8.76
C LEU A 157 0.25 -1.68 -7.43
N ASP A 158 -0.48 -0.57 -7.40
CA ASP A 158 -1.30 -0.16 -6.27
C ASP A 158 -2.36 -1.20 -5.94
N SER A 159 -3.04 -1.79 -6.94
CA SER A 159 -4.03 -2.84 -6.70
C SER A 159 -3.41 -4.09 -6.06
N ILE A 160 -2.20 -4.48 -6.48
CA ILE A 160 -1.44 -5.57 -5.86
C ILE A 160 -1.09 -5.22 -4.41
N HIS A 161 -0.62 -4.00 -4.15
CA HIS A 161 -0.31 -3.55 -2.79
C HIS A 161 -1.56 -3.51 -1.89
N LYS A 162 -2.70 -3.05 -2.41
CA LYS A 162 -3.99 -3.08 -1.71
C LYS A 162 -4.41 -4.51 -1.37
N GLU A 163 -4.24 -5.46 -2.28
CA GLU A 163 -4.51 -6.88 -2.01
C GLU A 163 -3.69 -7.39 -0.84
N VAL A 164 -2.39 -7.05 -0.78
CA VAL A 164 -1.51 -7.43 0.34
C VAL A 164 -2.03 -6.89 1.67
N ALA A 165 -2.41 -5.60 1.73
CA ALA A 165 -2.97 -5.00 2.93
C ALA A 165 -4.29 -5.64 3.37
N ILE A 166 -5.20 -5.86 2.41
CA ILE A 166 -6.51 -6.47 2.67
C ILE A 166 -6.31 -7.91 3.17
N LYS A 167 -5.37 -8.67 2.60
CA LYS A 167 -5.01 -10.02 3.08
C LYS A 167 -4.52 -10.00 4.53
N GLU A 168 -3.67 -9.03 4.90
CA GLU A 168 -3.18 -8.90 6.29
C GLU A 168 -4.35 -8.67 7.26
N TRP A 169 -5.26 -7.73 6.95
CA TRP A 169 -6.41 -7.46 7.82
C TRP A 169 -7.43 -8.60 7.84
N ALA A 170 -7.71 -9.22 6.69
CA ALA A 170 -8.64 -10.34 6.60
C ALA A 170 -8.15 -11.54 7.42
N ARG A 171 -6.87 -11.91 7.26
CA ARG A 171 -6.22 -12.97 8.05
C ARG A 171 -6.19 -12.62 9.53
N PHE A 172 -5.89 -11.37 9.86
CA PHE A 172 -5.89 -10.92 11.25
C PHE A 172 -7.29 -11.07 11.87
N ALA A 173 -8.34 -10.64 11.18
CA ALA A 173 -9.72 -10.77 11.66
C ALA A 173 -10.19 -12.23 11.78
N SER A 174 -9.86 -13.10 10.82
CA SER A 174 -10.34 -14.49 10.79
C SER A 174 -9.55 -15.42 11.70
N ASP A 175 -8.22 -15.29 11.72
CA ASP A 175 -7.34 -16.32 12.30
C ASP A 175 -6.74 -15.85 13.62
N VAL A 176 -6.49 -14.55 13.78
CA VAL A 176 -5.74 -14.01 14.92
C VAL A 176 -6.66 -13.45 16.00
N VAL A 177 -7.66 -12.65 15.65
CA VAL A 177 -8.60 -12.07 16.61
C VAL A 177 -9.30 -13.13 17.49
N PRO A 178 -9.73 -14.30 16.98
CA PRO A 178 -10.29 -15.35 17.83
C PRO A 178 -9.29 -15.89 18.85
N LEU A 179 -8.00 -16.01 18.49
CA LEU A 179 -6.93 -16.47 19.39
C LEU A 179 -6.58 -15.44 20.48
N LEU A 180 -6.95 -14.17 20.27
CA LEU A 180 -6.73 -13.10 21.23
C LEU A 180 -7.85 -12.96 22.28
N ARG A 181 -8.90 -13.80 22.24
CA ARG A 181 -10.03 -13.75 23.19
C ARG A 181 -9.96 -14.86 24.24
N PRO A 182 -10.15 -14.55 25.54
CA PRO A 182 -10.28 -13.21 26.11
C PRO A 182 -8.96 -12.43 26.08
N TRP A 183 -9.04 -11.11 25.91
CA TRP A 183 -7.89 -10.21 25.98
C TRP A 183 -7.70 -9.76 27.43
N PRO A 184 -6.46 -9.72 27.97
CA PRO A 184 -5.17 -10.02 27.32
C PRO A 184 -4.89 -11.51 27.14
N ALA A 185 -4.35 -11.88 25.96
CA ALA A 185 -4.05 -13.26 25.59
C ALA A 185 -2.67 -13.73 26.06
N ARG A 186 -2.50 -15.05 26.27
CA ARG A 186 -1.22 -15.71 26.66
C ARG A 186 -0.16 -15.76 25.53
N MET A 187 -0.01 -14.68 24.76
CA MET A 187 1.01 -14.59 23.72
C MET A 187 2.24 -13.82 24.23
N SER A 188 3.41 -14.16 23.72
CA SER A 188 4.61 -13.35 24.00
C SER A 188 4.43 -11.92 23.48
N THR A 189 4.93 -10.94 24.21
CA THR A 189 4.84 -9.52 23.83
C THR A 189 5.46 -9.24 22.47
N ARG A 190 6.57 -9.92 22.13
CA ARG A 190 7.16 -9.83 20.79
C ARG A 190 6.18 -10.26 19.70
N THR A 191 5.47 -11.38 19.90
CA THR A 191 4.47 -11.85 18.94
C THR A 191 3.32 -10.85 18.78
N LEU A 192 2.83 -10.29 19.90
CA LEU A 192 1.78 -9.26 19.87
C LEU A 192 2.24 -8.00 19.14
N ASN A 193 3.46 -7.54 19.39
CA ASN A 193 4.03 -6.38 18.71
C ASN A 193 4.20 -6.65 17.21
N THR A 194 4.66 -7.83 16.80
CA THR A 194 4.71 -8.20 15.37
C THR A 194 3.31 -8.21 14.73
N ILE A 195 2.27 -8.66 15.44
CA ILE A 195 0.88 -8.56 14.94
C ILE A 195 0.49 -7.09 14.73
N ILE A 196 0.79 -6.21 15.70
CA ILE A 196 0.50 -4.77 15.60
C ILE A 196 1.28 -4.14 14.43
N GLU A 197 2.57 -4.44 14.30
CA GLU A 197 3.45 -3.97 13.22
C GLU A 197 2.86 -4.30 11.86
N ARG A 198 2.47 -5.56 11.63
CA ARG A 198 1.86 -5.99 10.36
C ARG A 198 0.57 -5.26 10.06
N ASN A 199 -0.31 -5.14 11.06
CA ASN A 199 -1.60 -4.47 10.90
C ASN A 199 -1.46 -2.98 10.55
N LEU A 200 -0.47 -2.30 11.15
CA LEU A 200 -0.21 -0.89 10.89
C LEU A 200 0.56 -0.68 9.58
N ALA A 201 1.55 -1.53 9.28
CA ALA A 201 2.28 -1.51 8.02
C ALA A 201 1.38 -1.82 6.80
N ALA A 202 0.27 -2.52 6.98
CA ALA A 202 -0.73 -2.73 5.92
C ALA A 202 -1.33 -1.40 5.41
N PHE A 203 -1.40 -0.34 6.25
CA PHE A 203 -1.83 0.98 5.76
C PHE A 203 -0.82 1.59 4.78
N ASP A 204 0.49 1.39 4.99
CA ASP A 204 1.54 1.90 4.12
C ASP A 204 1.42 1.39 2.68
N MET A 205 0.90 0.18 2.49
CA MET A 205 0.74 -0.42 1.16
C MET A 205 -0.18 0.38 0.25
N PHE A 206 -1.12 1.17 0.78
CA PHE A 206 -2.01 2.00 -0.04
C PHE A 206 -1.31 3.21 -0.64
N ILE A 207 -0.23 3.70 -0.03
CA ILE A 207 0.48 4.93 -0.43
C ILE A 207 1.91 4.63 -0.88
N LEU A 208 2.21 3.36 -1.17
CA LEU A 208 3.53 2.92 -1.52
C LEU A 208 3.86 3.25 -2.99
N HIS A 209 2.88 3.14 -3.90
CA HIS A 209 3.07 3.38 -5.33
C HIS A 209 4.26 2.59 -5.91
N ASP A 210 5.16 3.26 -6.61
CA ASP A 210 6.39 2.72 -7.19
C ASP A 210 7.57 2.66 -6.21
N GLN A 211 7.37 3.07 -4.95
CA GLN A 211 8.43 3.06 -3.95
C GLN A 211 8.80 1.63 -3.53
N THR A 212 10.06 1.46 -3.13
CA THR A 212 10.51 0.23 -2.49
C THR A 212 9.90 0.11 -1.10
N GLY A 213 9.46 -1.10 -0.75
CA GLY A 213 8.75 -1.34 0.49
C GLY A 213 7.82 -2.53 0.40
N ASP A 214 7.60 -3.14 1.55
CA ASP A 214 6.41 -3.92 1.88
C ASP A 214 6.27 -4.00 3.42
N VAL A 215 5.31 -4.82 3.88
CA VAL A 215 5.08 -5.09 5.30
C VAL A 215 6.30 -5.74 5.97
N ASP A 216 6.98 -6.68 5.29
CA ASP A 216 8.11 -7.41 5.87
C ASP A 216 9.36 -6.53 5.97
N GLU A 217 9.52 -5.57 5.06
CA GLU A 217 10.56 -4.55 5.13
C GLU A 217 10.38 -3.65 6.35
N VAL A 218 9.14 -3.24 6.69
CA VAL A 218 8.87 -2.44 7.91
C VAL A 218 9.30 -3.19 9.17
N ILE A 219 9.01 -4.49 9.24
CA ILE A 219 9.44 -5.35 10.35
C ILE A 219 10.99 -5.42 10.42
N THR A 220 11.63 -5.54 9.26
CA THR A 220 13.10 -5.58 9.14
C THR A 220 13.73 -4.26 9.57
N LEU A 221 13.12 -3.11 9.27
CA LEU A 221 13.58 -1.80 9.75
C LEU A 221 13.56 -1.74 11.28
N LEU A 222 12.51 -2.25 11.92
CA LEU A 222 12.41 -2.32 13.38
C LEU A 222 13.43 -3.31 13.98
N ASP A 223 13.69 -4.44 13.31
CA ASP A 223 14.76 -5.38 13.70
C ASP A 223 16.13 -4.69 13.67
N ASN A 224 16.41 -3.93 12.60
CA ASN A 224 17.67 -3.20 12.45
C ASN A 224 17.85 -2.12 13.52
N ILE A 225 16.79 -1.38 13.86
CA ILE A 225 16.82 -0.37 14.94
C ILE A 225 17.14 -1.03 16.29
N ALA A 226 16.53 -2.18 16.59
CA ALA A 226 16.82 -2.91 17.82
C ALA A 226 18.27 -3.42 17.86
N ALA A 227 18.77 -3.95 16.74
CA ALA A 227 20.17 -4.39 16.62
C ALA A 227 21.16 -3.22 16.80
N GLU A 228 20.86 -2.06 16.23
CA GLU A 228 21.68 -0.85 16.39
C GLU A 228 21.70 -0.39 17.86
N PHE A 229 20.56 -0.36 18.54
CA PHE A 229 20.49 -0.04 19.96
C PHE A 229 21.32 -1.01 20.80
N GLN A 230 21.16 -2.32 20.59
CA GLN A 230 21.90 -3.35 21.32
C GLN A 230 23.42 -3.22 21.10
N SER A 231 23.85 -2.89 19.88
CA SER A 231 25.27 -2.68 19.57
C SER A 231 25.88 -1.45 20.28
N SER A 232 25.05 -0.44 20.58
CA SER A 232 25.48 0.80 21.22
C SER A 232 25.34 0.80 22.75
N HIS A 233 24.66 -0.20 23.34
CA HIS A 233 24.46 -0.34 24.78
C HIS A 233 24.83 -1.76 25.28
N PRO A 234 26.12 -2.11 25.35
CA PRO A 234 26.56 -3.45 25.75
C PRO A 234 26.18 -3.84 27.19
N ASP A 235 25.96 -2.85 28.04
CA ASP A 235 25.55 -2.97 29.44
C ASP A 235 24.03 -3.07 29.63
N PHE A 236 23.25 -3.00 28.53
CA PHE A 236 21.79 -3.01 28.57
C PHE A 236 21.22 -4.16 29.41
N ASP A 237 21.73 -5.38 29.26
CA ASP A 237 21.20 -6.55 29.96
C ASP A 237 21.33 -6.47 31.48
N THR A 238 22.29 -5.69 31.99
CA THR A 238 22.57 -5.51 33.43
C THR A 238 21.68 -4.47 34.10
N MET A 239 20.97 -3.66 33.31
CA MET A 239 20.09 -2.60 33.81
C MET A 239 18.76 -3.15 34.35
N SER A 240 18.16 -2.42 35.29
CA SER A 240 16.79 -2.67 35.74
C SER A 240 15.79 -2.49 34.59
N THR A 241 14.59 -3.08 34.69
CA THR A 241 13.54 -2.91 33.66
C THR A 241 13.20 -1.43 33.44
N ARG A 242 13.15 -0.64 34.53
CA ARG A 242 12.93 0.81 34.47
C ARG A 242 14.04 1.52 33.69
N ASP A 243 15.30 1.22 34.02
CA ASP A 243 16.44 1.86 33.37
C ASP A 243 16.57 1.45 31.90
N LYS A 244 16.31 0.18 31.56
CA LYS A 244 16.23 -0.32 30.19
C LYS A 244 15.21 0.46 29.38
N ALA A 245 14.00 0.62 29.92
CA ALA A 245 12.91 1.33 29.27
C ALA A 245 13.24 2.82 29.02
N LEU A 246 13.79 3.50 30.02
CA LEU A 246 14.18 4.91 29.91
C LEU A 246 15.38 5.11 28.96
N ALA A 247 16.39 4.24 29.02
CA ALA A 247 17.55 4.29 28.12
C ALA A 247 17.12 4.14 26.66
N LEU A 248 16.24 3.18 26.38
CA LEU A 248 15.70 2.98 25.03
C LEU A 248 14.90 4.20 24.56
N ASN A 249 13.99 4.73 25.38
CA ASN A 249 13.17 5.88 25.02
C ASN A 249 14.05 7.11 24.68
N ARG A 250 15.04 7.40 25.53
CA ARG A 250 15.99 8.50 25.32
C ARG A 250 16.81 8.30 24.04
N TRP A 251 17.29 7.09 23.78
CA TRP A 251 18.08 6.81 22.58
C TRP A 251 17.26 6.96 21.30
N LEU A 252 16.05 6.39 21.26
CA LEU A 252 15.16 6.50 20.09
C LEU A 252 14.81 7.97 19.80
N ARG A 253 14.52 8.76 20.84
CA ARG A 253 14.28 10.21 20.70
C ARG A 253 15.52 10.95 20.23
N HIS A 254 16.70 10.63 20.76
CA HIS A 254 17.97 11.24 20.33
C HIS A 254 18.29 10.94 18.85
N LYS A 255 17.88 9.77 18.35
CA LYS A 255 17.97 9.38 16.94
C LYS A 255 16.85 9.99 16.08
N ASN A 256 16.01 10.85 16.65
CA ASN A 256 14.82 11.46 16.03
C ASN A 256 13.80 10.43 15.51
N LEU A 257 13.79 9.19 16.00
CA LEU A 257 12.87 8.14 15.52
C LEU A 257 11.45 8.23 16.14
N LEU A 258 11.24 9.15 17.07
CA LEU A 258 10.00 9.29 17.83
C LEU A 258 9.59 10.76 17.95
N GLY A 259 8.28 11.00 17.98
CA GLY A 259 7.73 12.33 18.14
C GLY A 259 7.79 13.16 16.87
N MET A 260 7.77 14.48 17.06
CA MET A 260 7.71 15.47 15.98
C MET A 260 8.23 16.81 16.47
N GLU A 261 9.09 17.46 15.69
CA GLU A 261 9.71 18.74 16.10
C GLU A 261 8.72 19.91 16.07
N SER A 262 7.83 19.96 15.08
CA SER A 262 6.87 21.07 14.87
C SER A 262 5.41 20.60 14.82
N PRO A 263 4.80 20.14 15.94
CA PRO A 263 3.43 19.62 15.96
C PRO A 263 2.38 20.59 15.39
N ALA A 264 2.51 21.89 15.65
CA ALA A 264 1.55 22.89 15.16
C ALA A 264 1.42 22.91 13.62
N LEU A 265 2.49 22.55 12.91
CA LEU A 265 2.53 22.54 11.44
C LEU A 265 2.36 21.13 10.88
N ASN A 266 2.96 20.13 11.56
CA ASN A 266 3.16 18.81 10.98
C ASN A 266 2.14 17.77 11.49
N TYR A 267 1.38 18.03 12.55
CA TYR A 267 0.55 17.00 13.20
C TYR A 267 -0.47 16.36 12.24
N ARG A 268 -1.10 17.14 11.36
CA ARG A 268 -2.11 16.64 10.40
C ARG A 268 -1.50 16.11 9.10
N ARG A 269 -0.18 16.10 8.95
CA ARG A 269 0.45 15.58 7.72
C ARG A 269 0.23 14.09 7.61
N LEU A 270 -0.32 13.68 6.47
CA LEU A 270 -0.78 12.33 6.21
C LEU A 270 0.31 11.27 6.46
N ARG A 271 1.55 11.54 6.03
CA ARG A 271 2.71 10.63 6.21
C ARG A 271 2.92 10.19 7.67
N ASN A 272 2.61 11.08 8.63
CA ASN A 272 2.88 10.85 10.06
C ASN A 272 1.92 9.83 10.67
N CYS A 273 0.88 9.43 9.93
CA CYS A 273 -0.07 8.38 10.29
C CYS A 273 0.42 6.96 9.93
N PHE A 274 1.46 6.82 9.11
CA PHE A 274 1.91 5.54 8.56
C PHE A 274 3.23 5.10 9.18
N LEU A 275 3.30 3.83 9.58
CA LEU A 275 4.44 3.29 10.33
C LEU A 275 5.69 3.21 9.45
N GLY A 276 5.56 2.64 8.26
CA GLY A 276 6.67 2.50 7.31
C GLY A 276 7.18 3.85 6.81
N GLN A 277 6.29 4.79 6.51
CA GLN A 277 6.68 6.15 6.10
C GLN A 277 7.47 6.88 7.19
N ALA A 278 7.00 6.82 8.44
CA ALA A 278 7.72 7.40 9.58
C ALA A 278 9.11 6.78 9.76
N LEU A 279 9.26 5.47 9.54
CA LEU A 279 10.56 4.79 9.67
C LEU A 279 11.51 5.06 8.50
N ARG A 280 11.02 5.22 7.27
CA ARG A 280 11.87 5.37 6.08
C ARG A 280 12.41 6.78 5.89
N TYR A 281 11.61 7.79 6.21
CA TYR A 281 11.90 9.16 5.77
C TYR A 281 12.22 10.09 6.95
N ALA A 282 13.45 10.59 6.98
CA ALA A 282 13.85 11.66 7.88
C ALA A 282 12.96 12.91 7.66
N PRO A 283 12.57 13.65 8.72
CA PRO A 283 13.06 13.54 10.11
C PRO A 283 12.34 12.49 10.98
N HIS A 284 11.61 11.52 10.39
CA HIS A 284 10.86 10.47 11.11
C HIS A 284 9.73 10.98 12.01
N ASP A 285 9.15 12.13 11.64
CA ASP A 285 7.96 12.69 12.29
C ASP A 285 6.83 11.64 12.36
N SER A 286 6.26 11.45 13.54
CA SER A 286 5.21 10.47 13.78
C SER A 286 4.16 10.96 14.76
N LEU A 287 2.92 10.51 14.61
CA LEU A 287 1.86 10.73 15.59
C LEU A 287 2.12 9.94 16.88
N PRO A 288 1.50 10.33 18.03
CA PRO A 288 1.69 9.63 19.31
C PRO A 288 1.49 8.12 19.26
N LEU A 289 0.51 7.67 18.47
CA LEU A 289 0.25 6.25 18.23
C LEU A 289 1.43 5.56 17.56
N ILE A 290 1.95 6.15 16.48
CA ILE A 290 3.04 5.57 15.69
C ILE A 290 4.34 5.60 16.50
N SER A 291 4.64 6.68 17.22
CA SER A 291 5.81 6.72 18.12
C SER A 291 5.72 5.64 19.22
N SER A 292 4.55 5.46 19.83
CA SER A 292 4.36 4.43 20.86
C SER A 292 4.52 3.02 20.32
N VAL A 293 4.02 2.76 19.10
CA VAL A 293 4.19 1.48 18.42
C VAL A 293 5.67 1.23 18.10
N ILE A 294 6.38 2.20 17.53
CA ILE A 294 7.83 2.07 17.25
C ILE A 294 8.58 1.71 18.53
N TYR A 295 8.35 2.43 19.62
CA TYR A 295 8.97 2.14 20.92
C TYR A 295 8.66 0.71 21.39
N CYS A 296 7.39 0.31 21.44
CA CYS A 296 6.99 -1.01 21.93
C CYS A 296 7.56 -2.14 21.05
N SER A 297 7.55 -1.96 19.73
CA SER A 297 8.13 -2.88 18.76
C SER A 297 9.63 -3.12 18.97
N VAL A 298 10.40 -2.07 19.20
CA VAL A 298 11.84 -2.18 19.48
C VAL A 298 12.07 -2.77 20.87
N ALA A 299 11.32 -2.32 21.87
CA ALA A 299 11.39 -2.82 23.25
C ALA A 299 11.13 -4.33 23.32
N GLY A 300 10.13 -4.84 22.60
CA GLY A 300 9.81 -6.27 22.54
C GLY A 300 10.90 -7.12 21.88
N ARG A 301 11.67 -6.56 20.94
CA ARG A 301 12.86 -7.22 20.35
C ARG A 301 14.01 -7.32 21.35
N LEU A 302 14.09 -6.35 22.27
CA LEU A 302 15.08 -6.26 23.34
C LEU A 302 14.64 -7.00 24.62
N GLY A 303 13.51 -7.72 24.60
CA GLY A 303 13.04 -8.54 25.71
C GLY A 303 12.25 -7.80 26.78
N LEU A 304 11.88 -6.53 26.57
CA LEU A 304 10.98 -5.78 27.46
C LEU A 304 9.53 -6.12 27.14
N ASP A 305 8.71 -6.28 28.19
CA ASP A 305 7.25 -6.37 28.03
C ASP A 305 6.67 -4.96 27.91
N ALA A 306 6.61 -4.45 26.68
CA ALA A 306 6.09 -3.12 26.37
C ALA A 306 4.96 -3.19 25.35
N GLN A 307 3.84 -2.52 25.65
CA GLN A 307 2.64 -2.48 24.80
C GLN A 307 2.03 -1.07 24.72
N PRO A 308 1.46 -0.66 23.58
CA PRO A 308 0.78 0.62 23.48
C PRO A 308 -0.49 0.68 24.34
N CYS A 309 -0.76 1.85 24.91
CA CYS A 309 -1.91 2.13 25.77
C CYS A 309 -2.70 3.30 25.18
N LEU A 310 -3.97 3.06 24.80
CA LEU A 310 -4.84 4.04 24.14
C LEU A 310 -5.48 4.99 25.15
N PHE A 311 -4.68 5.91 25.66
CA PHE A 311 -5.18 7.00 26.50
C PHE A 311 -6.03 7.98 25.66
N PRO A 312 -7.05 8.64 26.23
CA PRO A 312 -7.82 9.61 25.47
C PRO A 312 -6.95 10.76 24.96
N SER A 313 -7.14 11.16 23.69
CA SER A 313 -6.36 12.20 22.98
C SER A 313 -4.86 11.93 22.75
N HIS A 314 -4.28 10.90 23.37
CA HIS A 314 -2.84 10.58 23.27
C HIS A 314 -2.59 9.07 23.18
N VAL A 315 -1.35 8.61 23.04
CA VAL A 315 -1.02 7.19 23.20
C VAL A 315 0.27 7.11 24.01
N HIS A 316 0.25 6.25 25.03
CA HIS A 316 1.40 5.98 25.88
C HIS A 316 1.96 4.59 25.59
N ALA A 317 3.21 4.35 25.98
CA ALA A 317 3.75 3.00 26.08
C ALA A 317 3.67 2.54 27.54
N LEU A 318 3.10 1.37 27.79
CA LEU A 318 3.07 0.71 29.08
C LEU A 318 4.18 -0.35 29.10
N VAL A 319 5.09 -0.28 30.07
CA VAL A 319 6.13 -1.28 30.30
C VAL A 319 5.83 -2.03 31.59
N LEU A 320 5.77 -3.35 31.52
CA LEU A 320 5.47 -4.22 32.65
C LEU A 320 6.76 -4.80 33.24
N SER A 321 6.77 -5.02 34.55
CA SER A 321 7.88 -5.73 35.20
C SER A 321 7.81 -7.23 34.92
N PRO A 322 8.95 -7.95 34.97
CA PRO A 322 8.95 -9.40 34.93
C PRO A 322 8.13 -10.01 36.08
N PRO A 323 7.56 -11.22 35.90
CA PRO A 323 6.84 -11.92 36.96
C PRO A 323 7.71 -12.10 38.22
N GLY A 324 7.17 -11.70 39.39
CA GLY A 324 7.86 -11.84 40.67
C GLY A 324 8.92 -10.76 40.97
N GLU A 325 9.11 -9.78 40.08
CA GLU A 325 10.07 -8.69 40.26
C GLU A 325 9.40 -7.32 40.08
N SER A 326 9.95 -6.31 40.75
CA SER A 326 9.60 -4.91 40.51
C SER A 326 10.33 -4.38 39.27
N LEU A 327 9.92 -3.21 38.78
CA LEU A 327 10.62 -2.53 37.67
C LEU A 327 12.08 -2.21 38.00
N ASP A 328 12.41 -2.11 39.28
CA ASP A 328 13.73 -1.79 39.81
C ASP A 328 14.56 -3.07 40.14
N GLY A 329 14.05 -4.26 39.77
CA GLY A 329 14.73 -5.55 39.95
C GLY A 329 14.68 -6.09 41.38
N GLN A 330 13.77 -5.59 42.23
CA GLN A 330 13.56 -6.12 43.57
C GLN A 330 12.53 -7.26 43.54
N ALA A 331 12.81 -8.38 44.21
CA ALA A 331 11.84 -9.48 44.31
C ALA A 331 10.57 -9.00 45.03
N LEU A 332 9.41 -9.25 44.43
CA LEU A 332 8.12 -8.97 45.04
C LEU A 332 7.77 -10.08 46.05
N PRO A 333 7.14 -9.74 47.19
CA PRO A 333 6.69 -10.74 48.15
C PRO A 333 5.69 -11.72 47.48
N PRO A 334 5.69 -13.01 47.87
CA PRO A 334 4.66 -13.94 47.44
C PRO A 334 3.28 -13.37 47.79
N HIS A 335 2.32 -13.50 46.88
CA HIS A 335 0.95 -13.05 47.14
C HIS A 335 0.32 -13.98 48.18
N ASP A 336 0.28 -13.57 49.45
CA ASP A 336 -0.43 -14.27 50.53
C ASP A 336 -1.94 -14.11 50.32
N GLY A 337 -2.51 -14.89 49.39
CA GLY A 337 -3.90 -14.79 48.95
C GLY A 337 -4.61 -16.12 48.71
N ASP A 338 -4.06 -17.24 49.18
CA ASP A 338 -4.79 -18.52 49.31
C ASP A 338 -5.02 -18.80 50.80
N GLY A 339 -5.87 -17.98 51.41
CA GLY A 339 -6.44 -18.24 52.72
C GLY A 339 -7.81 -18.88 52.57
N ASP A 340 -7.86 -20.20 52.62
CA ASP A 340 -9.00 -21.08 52.97
C ASP A 340 -10.41 -20.59 52.57
N GLY A 341 -10.91 -21.05 51.42
CA GLY A 341 -12.30 -20.86 51.01
C GLY A 341 -12.67 -21.67 49.76
N ASP A 342 -13.08 -22.91 49.98
CA ASP A 342 -13.76 -23.85 49.08
C ASP A 342 -14.34 -23.30 47.76
N GLY A 343 -13.82 -23.82 46.62
CA GLY A 343 -14.61 -24.06 45.41
C GLY A 343 -14.59 -23.01 44.29
N GLU A 344 -14.02 -23.39 43.14
CA GLU A 344 -14.20 -22.78 41.81
C GLU A 344 -13.83 -21.28 41.68
N GLY A 345 -12.54 -20.98 41.59
CA GLY A 345 -12.03 -19.67 41.18
C GLY A 345 -10.80 -19.85 40.28
N ASP A 346 -10.80 -19.18 39.13
CA ASP A 346 -9.77 -19.22 38.10
C ASP A 346 -8.33 -19.11 38.66
N ASP A 347 -7.48 -20.09 38.34
CA ASP A 347 -6.03 -20.04 38.48
C ASP A 347 -5.43 -18.90 37.62
N VAL A 348 -5.47 -17.67 38.13
CA VAL A 348 -4.68 -16.55 37.59
C VAL A 348 -3.26 -16.70 38.13
N PRO A 349 -2.23 -16.96 37.29
CA PRO A 349 -0.86 -17.07 37.78
C PRO A 349 -0.43 -15.73 38.42
N PRO A 350 0.45 -15.74 39.44
CA PRO A 350 1.04 -14.53 39.99
C PRO A 350 2.06 -13.96 38.98
N GLY A 351 1.55 -13.27 37.97
CA GLY A 351 2.33 -12.64 36.90
C GLY A 351 2.00 -11.16 36.82
N ALA A 352 3.03 -10.32 36.94
CA ALA A 352 3.04 -8.88 36.62
C ALA A 352 1.68 -8.19 36.69
N THR A 353 1.21 -7.85 37.89
CA THR A 353 -0.01 -7.06 38.03
C THR A 353 0.19 -5.69 37.36
N LEU A 354 -0.84 -5.19 36.67
CA LEU A 354 -0.89 -3.85 36.04
C LEU A 354 -0.50 -2.71 37.00
N GLU A 355 -0.51 -2.98 38.30
CA GLU A 355 -0.08 -2.10 39.38
C GLU A 355 1.44 -1.88 39.44
N HIS A 356 2.24 -2.75 38.82
CA HIS A 356 3.71 -2.67 38.79
C HIS A 356 4.26 -2.24 37.41
N GLY A 357 3.42 -1.68 36.54
CA GLY A 357 3.84 -1.12 35.24
C GLY A 357 4.18 0.37 35.29
N MET A 358 5.08 0.81 34.42
CA MET A 358 5.40 2.23 34.20
C MET A 358 4.84 2.71 32.85
N HIS A 359 4.46 3.99 32.80
CA HIS A 359 4.01 4.62 31.56
C HIS A 359 5.09 5.53 31.01
N LEU A 360 5.25 5.51 29.69
CA LEU A 360 6.14 6.40 28.95
C LEU A 360 5.32 7.18 27.92
N ASP A 361 5.83 8.35 27.55
CA ASP A 361 5.34 9.11 26.40
C ASP A 361 6.43 9.19 25.33
N PRO A 362 6.58 8.15 24.48
CA PRO A 362 7.57 8.15 23.40
C PRO A 362 7.49 9.37 22.49
N TYR A 363 6.32 10.00 22.36
CA TYR A 363 6.09 11.16 21.51
C TYR A 363 6.57 12.48 22.14
N GLY A 364 6.25 12.71 23.40
CA GLY A 364 6.43 14.02 24.06
C GLY A 364 7.54 14.09 25.09
N ALA A 365 7.92 12.99 25.74
CA ALA A 365 8.80 13.02 26.91
C ALA A 365 9.83 11.88 26.95
N ASP A 366 10.94 12.14 27.63
CA ASP A 366 12.07 11.22 27.80
C ASP A 366 12.15 10.61 29.23
N HIS A 367 11.13 10.88 30.05
CA HIS A 367 11.01 10.43 31.43
C HIS A 367 9.71 9.64 31.63
N GLU A 368 9.62 8.94 32.76
CA GLU A 368 8.42 8.23 33.17
C GLU A 368 7.26 9.19 33.39
N VAL A 369 6.09 8.85 32.84
CA VAL A 369 4.83 9.56 33.08
C VAL A 369 4.18 8.95 34.32
N PRO A 370 4.08 9.68 35.45
CA PRO A 370 3.56 9.11 36.67
C PRO A 370 2.08 8.73 36.53
N ARG A 371 1.69 7.54 37.00
CA ARG A 371 0.28 7.08 36.97
C ARG A 371 -0.67 8.06 37.68
N SER A 372 -0.20 8.77 38.70
CA SER A 372 -0.97 9.82 39.40
C SER A 372 -1.37 10.97 38.47
N VAL A 373 -0.50 11.36 37.53
CA VAL A 373 -0.79 12.40 36.53
C VAL A 373 -1.85 11.92 35.55
N LEU A 374 -1.72 10.70 35.05
CA LEU A 374 -2.72 10.10 34.14
C LEU A 374 -4.09 9.97 34.81
N ASN A 375 -4.13 9.50 36.06
CA ASN A 375 -5.36 9.43 36.85
C ASN A 375 -5.99 10.80 37.07
N ALA A 376 -5.19 11.84 37.34
CA ALA A 376 -5.69 13.21 37.50
C ALA A 376 -6.32 13.73 36.21
N ILE A 377 -5.72 13.45 35.04
CA ILE A 377 -6.28 13.82 33.72
C ILE A 377 -7.60 13.08 33.44
N LEU A 378 -7.67 11.77 33.74
CA LEU A 378 -8.92 11.02 33.57
C LEU A 378 -10.03 11.55 34.49
N SER A 379 -9.69 11.87 35.74
CA SER A 379 -10.63 12.44 36.71
C SER A 379 -11.14 13.80 36.25
N SER A 380 -10.27 14.66 35.71
CA SER A 380 -10.67 15.99 35.25
C SER A 380 -11.62 15.96 34.06
N HIS A 381 -11.61 14.87 33.27
CA HIS A 381 -12.51 14.67 32.13
C HIS A 381 -13.72 13.79 32.47
N GLY A 382 -13.91 13.39 33.73
CA GLY A 382 -15.04 12.58 34.18
C GLY A 382 -15.00 11.13 33.70
N TRP A 383 -13.81 10.57 33.45
CA TRP A 383 -13.62 9.21 32.95
C TRP A 383 -13.25 8.19 34.03
N ASP A 384 -13.58 8.47 35.29
CA ASP A 384 -13.22 7.63 36.43
C ASP A 384 -13.72 6.19 36.31
N ALA A 385 -14.91 5.99 35.75
CA ALA A 385 -15.52 4.68 35.56
C ALA A 385 -14.79 3.81 34.51
N ASN A 386 -13.96 4.41 33.65
CA ASN A 386 -13.25 3.74 32.56
C ASN A 386 -11.72 3.77 32.74
N ARG A 387 -11.21 4.06 33.95
CA ARG A 387 -9.76 4.17 34.20
C ARG A 387 -8.99 2.93 33.76
N ASP A 388 -9.50 1.75 34.09
CA ASP A 388 -8.83 0.48 33.75
C ASP A 388 -8.80 0.25 32.24
N LEU A 389 -9.78 0.74 31.48
CA LEU A 389 -9.77 0.68 30.02
C LEU A 389 -8.66 1.54 29.40
N PHE A 390 -8.34 2.68 30.01
CA PHE A 390 -7.39 3.66 29.46
C PHE A 390 -5.96 3.53 29.98
N LEU A 391 -5.73 2.67 30.99
CA LEU A 391 -4.42 2.43 31.60
C LEU A 391 -3.93 0.98 31.42
N THR A 392 -4.59 0.22 30.54
CA THR A 392 -4.23 -1.15 30.16
C THR A 392 -3.72 -1.22 28.72
N PRO A 393 -3.02 -2.30 28.35
CA PRO A 393 -2.62 -2.51 26.97
C PRO A 393 -3.80 -2.49 26.00
N ALA A 394 -3.65 -1.73 24.91
CA ALA A 394 -4.65 -1.64 23.88
C ALA A 394 -4.68 -2.91 23.01
N SER A 395 -5.88 -3.35 22.63
CA SER A 395 -5.99 -4.43 21.66
C SER A 395 -5.45 -4.01 20.28
N PRO A 396 -4.85 -4.93 19.50
CA PRO A 396 -4.35 -4.60 18.16
C PRO A 396 -5.45 -4.06 17.22
N VAL A 397 -6.69 -4.55 17.36
CA VAL A 397 -7.86 -4.04 16.61
C VAL A 397 -8.08 -2.56 16.90
N ASN A 398 -8.06 -2.15 18.18
CA ASN A 398 -8.28 -0.76 18.56
C ASN A 398 -7.16 0.16 18.06
N LEU A 399 -5.91 -0.32 18.04
CA LEU A 399 -4.78 0.42 17.48
C LEU A 399 -4.92 0.63 15.97
N ALA A 400 -5.29 -0.41 15.22
CA ALA A 400 -5.56 -0.31 13.79
C ALA A 400 -6.74 0.65 13.50
N MET A 401 -7.83 0.56 14.27
CA MET A 401 -8.98 1.45 14.14
C MET A 401 -8.65 2.90 14.49
N ARG A 402 -7.80 3.14 15.50
CA ARG A 402 -7.30 4.48 15.85
C ARG A 402 -6.41 5.04 14.74
N THR A 403 -5.57 4.21 14.13
CA THR A 403 -4.74 4.57 12.96
C THR A 403 -5.63 4.99 11.77
N ALA A 404 -6.63 4.18 11.44
CA ALA A 404 -7.61 4.50 10.40
C ALA A 404 -8.30 5.86 10.69
N HIS A 405 -8.67 6.12 11.94
CA HIS A 405 -9.27 7.39 12.32
C HIS A 405 -8.32 8.58 12.19
N ASN A 406 -7.05 8.42 12.56
CA ASN A 406 -6.02 9.45 12.38
C ASN A 406 -5.83 9.80 10.90
N ILE A 407 -5.79 8.79 10.03
CA ILE A 407 -5.76 8.96 8.56
C ILE A 407 -6.98 9.77 8.11
N ARG A 408 -8.20 9.37 8.51
CA ARG A 408 -9.42 10.11 8.18
C ARG A 408 -9.37 11.56 8.65
N ALA A 409 -8.86 11.77 9.87
CA ALA A 409 -8.79 13.08 10.50
C ALA A 409 -7.75 14.01 9.83
N ALA A 410 -6.78 13.48 9.09
CA ALA A 410 -5.87 14.27 8.26
C ALA A 410 -6.59 14.97 7.09
N PHE A 411 -7.79 14.51 6.71
CA PHE A 411 -8.59 15.12 5.64
C PHE A 411 -9.65 16.12 6.12
N THR A 412 -9.93 16.18 7.42
CA THR A 412 -10.88 17.17 7.97
C THR A 412 -10.13 18.45 8.27
N PRO A 413 -10.46 19.59 7.62
CA PRO A 413 -9.86 20.86 7.98
C PRO A 413 -10.18 21.19 9.43
N ASP A 414 -9.20 21.75 10.14
CA ASP A 414 -9.33 22.10 11.55
C ASP A 414 -10.36 23.23 11.69
N LEU A 415 -11.56 22.89 12.20
CA LEU A 415 -12.66 23.85 12.44
C LEU A 415 -12.31 24.92 13.49
N SER A 416 -11.14 24.81 14.12
CA SER A 416 -10.60 25.68 15.17
C SER A 416 -10.03 27.01 14.66
N ALA A 417 -9.84 27.17 13.34
CA ALA A 417 -9.32 28.41 12.74
C ALA A 417 -10.46 29.22 12.11
N PRO A 418 -11.01 30.25 12.81
CA PRO A 418 -12.01 31.11 12.21
C PRO A 418 -11.32 32.02 11.20
N HIS A 419 -11.85 32.05 9.96
CA HIS A 419 -11.53 32.98 8.86
C HIS A 419 -10.56 32.56 7.74
N THR A 420 -10.26 31.29 7.56
CA THR A 420 -9.77 30.82 6.25
C THR A 420 -10.95 30.31 5.41
N PRO A 421 -11.33 30.98 4.30
CA PRO A 421 -12.11 30.32 3.25
C PRO A 421 -11.38 29.03 2.90
N GLU A 422 -12.08 27.92 2.64
CA GLU A 422 -11.49 26.65 2.19
C GLU A 422 -10.20 26.93 1.41
N PRO A 423 -9.02 26.72 2.02
CA PRO A 423 -7.84 26.74 1.22
C PRO A 423 -7.96 25.42 0.49
N TYR A 424 -8.12 25.49 -0.83
CA TYR A 424 -7.09 24.90 -1.67
C TYR A 424 -5.75 25.10 -0.95
N ALA A 425 -5.40 24.19 -0.04
CA ALA A 425 -4.03 24.04 0.37
C ALA A 425 -3.33 23.81 -0.96
N ALA A 426 -2.52 24.78 -1.37
CA ALA A 426 -1.66 24.59 -2.51
C ALA A 426 -1.01 23.22 -2.33
N ALA A 427 -1.01 22.40 -3.38
CA ALA A 427 -0.42 21.06 -3.40
C ALA A 427 1.08 21.04 -2.99
N SER A 428 1.64 22.19 -2.62
CA SER A 428 3.01 22.41 -2.18
C SER A 428 3.30 22.11 -0.71
N ASP A 429 2.32 21.75 0.14
CA ASP A 429 2.58 21.44 1.56
C ASP A 429 1.95 20.13 2.08
N THR A 430 1.90 19.11 1.22
CA THR A 430 1.90 17.71 1.66
C THR A 430 3.32 17.19 1.51
N SER A 431 4.08 17.14 2.60
CA SER A 431 5.44 16.60 2.64
C SER A 431 5.46 15.18 2.03
N LEU A 432 5.86 15.16 0.76
CA LEU A 432 6.05 14.04 -0.15
C LEU A 432 6.24 12.67 0.54
N PRO A 433 5.35 11.68 0.33
CA PRO A 433 5.84 10.34 0.00
C PRO A 433 6.80 10.52 -1.18
N ALA A 434 7.89 9.77 -1.26
CA ALA A 434 8.96 10.02 -2.24
C ALA A 434 8.53 10.02 -3.73
N SER A 435 7.29 9.62 -4.04
CA SER A 435 6.63 9.80 -5.33
C SER A 435 5.69 11.01 -5.25
N GLY A 436 5.88 11.99 -6.12
CA GLY A 436 5.11 13.24 -6.08
C GLY A 436 3.59 13.03 -6.04
N ALA A 437 2.97 13.73 -5.09
CA ALA A 437 1.74 14.51 -5.26
C ALA A 437 0.35 13.93 -4.90
N SER A 438 -0.53 14.91 -4.67
CA SER A 438 -1.87 14.97 -5.25
C SER A 438 -3.03 14.21 -4.58
N ALA A 439 -4.18 14.32 -5.25
CA ALA A 439 -5.43 13.68 -4.86
C ALA A 439 -5.36 12.14 -4.90
N LEU A 440 -4.35 11.57 -5.57
CA LEU A 440 -4.10 10.12 -5.60
C LEU A 440 -3.75 9.60 -4.20
N ASP A 441 -2.74 10.17 -3.55
CA ASP A 441 -2.35 9.82 -2.17
C ASP A 441 -3.52 9.95 -1.19
N ARG A 442 -4.26 11.07 -1.31
CA ARG A 442 -5.42 11.34 -0.44
C ARG A 442 -6.52 10.32 -0.65
N ASP A 443 -6.81 9.96 -1.91
CA ASP A 443 -7.78 8.91 -2.19
C ASP A 443 -7.30 7.56 -1.66
N ALA A 444 -6.06 7.18 -1.96
CA ALA A 444 -5.52 5.89 -1.58
C ALA A 444 -5.51 5.71 -0.05
N ALA A 445 -5.09 6.73 0.70
CA ALA A 445 -5.17 6.72 2.16
C ALA A 445 -6.62 6.70 2.69
N PHE A 446 -7.57 7.38 2.02
CA PHE A 446 -8.98 7.25 2.38
C PHE A 446 -9.52 5.85 2.09
N GLN A 447 -9.09 5.20 0.99
CA GLN A 447 -9.41 3.80 0.72
C GLN A 447 -8.81 2.87 1.79
N ALA A 448 -7.60 3.13 2.27
CA ALA A 448 -6.98 2.38 3.36
C ALA A 448 -7.87 2.42 4.62
N TYR A 449 -8.38 3.60 4.97
CA TYR A 449 -9.35 3.79 6.04
C TYR A 449 -10.64 2.96 5.83
N LEU A 450 -11.21 2.97 4.61
CA LEU A 450 -12.46 2.24 4.32
C LEU A 450 -12.24 0.73 4.39
N TRP A 451 -11.20 0.22 3.74
CA TRP A 451 -10.89 -1.21 3.70
C TRP A 451 -10.53 -1.77 5.08
N ALA A 452 -9.69 -1.09 5.85
CA ALA A 452 -9.37 -1.52 7.21
C ALA A 452 -10.63 -1.66 8.06
N ARG A 453 -11.56 -0.70 7.98
CA ARG A 453 -12.83 -0.78 8.73
C ARG A 453 -13.73 -1.90 8.26
N LEU A 454 -13.81 -2.15 6.94
CA LEU A 454 -14.62 -3.24 6.41
C LEU A 454 -14.07 -4.62 6.78
N MET A 455 -12.74 -4.75 6.89
CA MET A 455 -12.10 -6.01 7.27
C MET A 455 -12.11 -6.25 8.79
N LEU A 456 -12.01 -5.19 9.59
CA LEU A 456 -11.80 -5.31 11.05
C LEU A 456 -13.07 -5.12 11.89
N LEU A 457 -14.10 -4.43 11.36
CA LEU A 457 -15.39 -4.30 12.04
C LEU A 457 -16.30 -5.48 11.69
N PRO A 458 -17.14 -5.93 12.63
CA PRO A 458 -18.12 -6.95 12.34
C PRO A 458 -19.15 -6.40 11.33
N PRO A 459 -19.55 -7.19 10.31
CA PRO A 459 -20.51 -6.74 9.30
C PRO A 459 -21.86 -6.28 9.86
N SER A 460 -22.24 -6.72 11.06
CA SER A 460 -23.46 -6.29 11.75
C SER A 460 -23.41 -4.87 12.33
N ASP A 461 -22.25 -4.20 12.33
CA ASP A 461 -22.10 -2.85 12.86
C ASP A 461 -22.65 -1.79 11.89
N VAL A 462 -23.42 -0.82 12.39
CA VAL A 462 -23.90 0.35 11.63
C VAL A 462 -22.73 1.09 10.96
N GLN A 463 -21.60 1.17 11.65
CA GLN A 463 -20.37 1.75 11.13
C GLN A 463 -19.82 0.98 9.92
N TRP A 464 -19.97 -0.34 9.90
CA TRP A 464 -19.57 -1.18 8.76
C TRP A 464 -20.43 -0.88 7.54
N VAL A 465 -21.76 -0.84 7.71
CA VAL A 465 -22.71 -0.52 6.63
C VAL A 465 -22.47 0.86 6.04
N GLN A 466 -22.24 1.88 6.87
CA GLN A 466 -21.88 3.22 6.39
C GLN A 466 -20.55 3.25 5.62
N THR A 467 -19.62 2.36 5.99
CA THR A 467 -18.33 2.23 5.28
C THR A 467 -18.53 1.57 3.93
N LEU A 468 -19.36 0.53 3.86
CA LEU A 468 -19.72 -0.16 2.63
C LEU A 468 -20.31 0.84 1.63
N HIS A 469 -21.31 1.61 2.04
CA HIS A 469 -21.94 2.63 1.19
C HIS A 469 -20.92 3.61 0.60
N ARG A 470 -20.01 4.11 1.43
CA ARG A 470 -18.95 5.03 0.98
C ARG A 470 -18.00 4.37 0.00
N LEU A 471 -17.61 3.12 0.23
CA LEU A 471 -16.72 2.40 -0.68
C LEU A 471 -17.39 2.17 -2.04
N LEU A 472 -18.61 1.64 -2.05
CA LEU A 472 -19.34 1.32 -3.29
C LEU A 472 -19.66 2.59 -4.09
N GLY A 473 -20.06 3.69 -3.43
CA GLY A 473 -20.30 4.97 -4.08
C GLY A 473 -19.08 5.52 -4.83
N ARG A 474 -17.86 5.18 -4.40
CA ARG A 474 -16.63 5.49 -5.16
C ARG A 474 -16.55 4.68 -6.44
N PHE A 475 -16.68 3.36 -6.34
CA PHE A 475 -16.62 2.47 -7.50
C PHE A 475 -17.67 2.76 -8.57
N VAL A 476 -18.84 3.29 -8.20
CA VAL A 476 -19.86 3.72 -9.18
C VAL A 476 -19.28 4.77 -10.13
N ASN A 477 -18.62 5.79 -9.58
CA ASN A 477 -18.22 7.00 -10.30
C ASN A 477 -16.72 7.05 -10.69
N SER A 478 -15.90 6.12 -10.21
CA SER A 478 -14.45 6.07 -10.49
C SER A 478 -14.04 4.89 -11.39
N TRP A 479 -12.76 4.87 -11.77
CA TRP A 479 -12.11 3.75 -12.45
C TRP A 479 -12.34 2.42 -11.71
N ALA A 480 -12.63 1.36 -12.46
CA ALA A 480 -13.10 0.06 -11.96
C ALA A 480 -11.98 -0.96 -11.68
N GLY A 481 -10.71 -0.56 -11.73
CA GLY A 481 -9.57 -1.48 -11.62
C GLY A 481 -9.61 -2.38 -10.39
N ASP A 482 -10.09 -1.87 -9.25
CA ASP A 482 -10.12 -2.59 -7.96
C ASP A 482 -11.42 -3.38 -7.69
N VAL A 483 -12.32 -3.50 -8.68
CA VAL A 483 -13.60 -4.22 -8.49
C VAL A 483 -13.39 -5.70 -8.10
N TRP A 484 -12.31 -6.31 -8.57
CA TRP A 484 -11.96 -7.69 -8.22
C TRP A 484 -11.65 -7.87 -6.72
N LEU A 485 -11.17 -6.82 -6.02
CA LEU A 485 -10.97 -6.86 -4.56
C LEU A 485 -12.30 -6.91 -3.82
N VAL A 486 -13.32 -6.19 -4.31
CA VAL A 486 -14.70 -6.26 -3.78
C VAL A 486 -15.24 -7.67 -3.96
N GLU A 487 -15.09 -8.23 -5.17
CA GLU A 487 -15.53 -9.59 -5.47
C GLU A 487 -14.85 -10.64 -4.59
N ARG A 488 -13.54 -10.51 -4.37
CA ARG A 488 -12.74 -11.50 -3.64
C ARG A 488 -12.85 -11.43 -2.13
N TYR A 489 -12.90 -10.22 -1.55
CA TYR A 489 -12.81 -10.03 -0.10
C TYR A 489 -14.09 -9.52 0.55
N LEU A 490 -14.84 -8.67 -0.15
CA LEU A 490 -16.02 -8.03 0.43
C LEU A 490 -17.28 -8.89 0.26
N LEU A 491 -17.48 -9.50 -0.92
CA LEU A 491 -18.65 -10.36 -1.15
C LEU A 491 -18.72 -11.54 -0.16
N PRO A 492 -17.65 -12.29 0.14
CA PRO A 492 -17.75 -13.38 1.13
C PRO A 492 -18.17 -12.91 2.52
N LEU A 493 -17.72 -11.72 2.94
CA LEU A 493 -18.12 -11.12 4.22
C LEU A 493 -19.58 -10.68 4.21
N TYR A 494 -20.02 -10.08 3.11
CA TYR A 494 -21.39 -9.63 2.91
C TYR A 494 -22.38 -10.80 2.88
N ASP A 495 -22.08 -11.85 2.12
CA ASP A 495 -22.91 -13.06 1.99
C ASP A 495 -23.00 -13.82 3.32
N GLY A 496 -21.95 -13.77 4.14
CA GLY A 496 -21.92 -14.38 5.48
C GLY A 496 -22.92 -13.79 6.47
N VAL A 497 -23.45 -12.59 6.23
CA VAL A 497 -24.49 -11.95 7.07
C VAL A 497 -25.88 -12.57 6.84
N GLY A 498 -26.09 -13.21 5.69
CA GLY A 498 -27.36 -13.82 5.32
C GLY A 498 -28.42 -12.82 4.84
N PRO A 499 -29.70 -13.22 4.76
CA PRO A 499 -30.77 -12.46 4.10
C PRO A 499 -31.06 -11.07 4.71
N GLY A 500 -30.61 -10.80 5.93
CA GLY A 500 -30.75 -9.51 6.60
C GLY A 500 -29.97 -8.36 5.94
N ALA A 501 -29.03 -8.67 5.04
CA ALA A 501 -28.28 -7.68 4.28
C ALA A 501 -29.08 -7.03 3.13
N GLN A 502 -30.28 -7.51 2.80
CA GLN A 502 -31.10 -6.99 1.67
C GLN A 502 -31.47 -5.49 1.77
N ALA A 503 -31.33 -4.87 2.95
CA ALA A 503 -31.53 -3.44 3.14
C ALA A 503 -30.27 -2.59 2.92
N TRP A 504 -29.12 -3.22 2.63
CA TRP A 504 -27.85 -2.55 2.37
C TRP A 504 -27.64 -2.35 0.87
N ASP A 505 -26.59 -1.61 0.51
CA ASP A 505 -26.16 -1.51 -0.89
C ASP A 505 -25.79 -2.90 -1.45
N ASP A 506 -25.91 -3.07 -2.78
CA ASP A 506 -25.67 -4.33 -3.48
C ASP A 506 -24.26 -4.38 -4.13
N PRO A 507 -23.22 -4.86 -3.42
CA PRO A 507 -21.89 -5.02 -3.99
C PRO A 507 -21.86 -6.03 -5.15
N LEU A 508 -22.72 -7.04 -5.16
CA LEU A 508 -22.77 -8.03 -6.24
C LEU A 508 -23.32 -7.43 -7.53
N GLY A 509 -24.38 -6.63 -7.43
CA GLY A 509 -24.94 -5.84 -8.51
C GLY A 509 -23.91 -4.88 -9.11
N LEU A 510 -23.14 -4.18 -8.27
CA LEU A 510 -22.03 -3.33 -8.72
C LEU A 510 -20.97 -4.12 -9.50
N VAL A 511 -20.48 -5.24 -8.95
CA VAL A 511 -19.47 -6.08 -9.60
C VAL A 511 -19.98 -6.55 -10.96
N ARG A 512 -21.20 -7.09 -11.03
CA ARG A 512 -21.82 -7.54 -12.28
C ARG A 512 -21.94 -6.42 -13.30
N ALA A 513 -22.41 -5.25 -12.90
CA ALA A 513 -22.54 -4.10 -13.77
C ALA A 513 -21.19 -3.69 -14.37
N LYS A 514 -20.13 -3.61 -13.55
CA LYS A 514 -18.78 -3.27 -14.03
C LYS A 514 -18.17 -4.34 -14.93
N ARG A 515 -18.37 -5.63 -14.61
CA ARG A 515 -17.94 -6.76 -15.46
C ARG A 515 -18.63 -6.73 -16.81
N GLN A 516 -19.93 -6.46 -16.84
CA GLN A 516 -20.69 -6.33 -18.09
C GLN A 516 -20.16 -5.16 -18.92
N LEU A 517 -19.95 -3.99 -18.31
CA LEU A 517 -19.38 -2.82 -18.99
C LEU A 517 -18.00 -3.10 -19.61
N ASP A 518 -17.15 -3.91 -18.98
CA ASP A 518 -15.84 -4.31 -19.50
C ASP A 518 -15.92 -5.16 -20.77
N THR A 519 -17.09 -5.78 -21.05
CA THR A 519 -17.33 -6.58 -22.27
C THR A 519 -18.03 -5.81 -23.39
N VAL A 520 -18.54 -4.60 -23.11
CA VAL A 520 -19.27 -3.80 -24.10
C VAL A 520 -18.28 -3.06 -24.99
N GLN A 521 -18.38 -3.26 -26.30
CA GLN A 521 -17.60 -2.48 -27.26
C GLN A 521 -18.10 -1.03 -27.27
N PRO A 522 -17.21 -0.02 -27.10
CA PRO A 522 -17.62 1.38 -27.16
C PRO A 522 -18.26 1.71 -28.52
N LEU A 523 -19.38 2.41 -28.50
CA LEU A 523 -20.00 2.92 -29.72
C LEU A 523 -19.17 4.09 -30.25
N ALA A 524 -18.68 3.98 -31.49
CA ALA A 524 -17.92 5.04 -32.13
C ALA A 524 -18.82 6.26 -32.41
N LYS A 525 -18.42 7.42 -31.88
CA LYS A 525 -19.07 8.72 -32.08
C LYS A 525 -18.25 9.55 -33.05
N GLY A 526 -18.63 9.51 -34.32
CA GLY A 526 -18.04 10.38 -35.33
C GLY A 526 -18.58 11.81 -35.23
N ARG A 527 -17.72 12.80 -35.42
CA ARG A 527 -18.10 14.23 -35.46
C ARG A 527 -19.10 14.53 -36.58
N ALA A 528 -19.08 13.75 -37.66
CA ALA A 528 -19.99 13.90 -38.80
C ALA A 528 -21.37 13.25 -38.58
N ALA A 529 -21.49 12.30 -37.62
CA ALA A 529 -22.71 11.51 -37.42
C ALA A 529 -23.66 12.10 -36.36
N GLY A 530 -23.17 12.92 -35.43
CA GLY A 530 -23.97 13.74 -34.54
C GLY A 530 -24.29 15.05 -35.25
N GLY A 531 -25.49 15.18 -35.82
CA GLY A 531 -25.85 16.25 -36.75
C GLY A 531 -25.41 17.64 -36.28
N ALA A 532 -24.39 18.21 -36.93
CA ALA A 532 -24.03 19.62 -37.00
C ALA A 532 -24.16 20.50 -35.72
N ALA A 533 -24.13 19.93 -34.52
CA ALA A 533 -23.93 20.70 -33.31
C ALA A 533 -22.44 21.08 -33.27
N ASP A 534 -22.17 22.38 -33.15
CA ASP A 534 -20.85 23.00 -33.19
C ASP A 534 -19.96 22.48 -32.03
N ILE A 535 -19.34 21.31 -32.20
CA ILE A 535 -18.45 20.69 -31.21
C ILE A 535 -17.15 21.52 -31.12
N GLY A 536 -17.17 22.53 -30.24
CA GLY A 536 -16.10 23.52 -30.12
C GLY A 536 -14.77 22.98 -29.58
N PHE A 537 -14.77 21.86 -28.87
CA PHE A 537 -13.55 21.28 -28.27
C PHE A 537 -13.32 19.83 -28.70
N ARG A 538 -12.05 19.41 -28.71
CA ARG A 538 -11.59 18.04 -29.00
C ARG A 538 -11.25 17.29 -27.73
N VAL A 539 -11.39 15.97 -27.78
CA VAL A 539 -10.77 15.12 -26.76
C VAL A 539 -9.26 15.40 -26.73
N GLY A 540 -8.77 15.68 -25.52
CA GLY A 540 -7.39 16.07 -25.25
C GLY A 540 -7.16 17.57 -25.06
N ASP A 541 -8.13 18.42 -25.42
CA ASP A 541 -8.00 19.87 -25.25
C ASP A 541 -7.96 20.23 -23.76
N VAL A 542 -7.11 21.20 -23.43
CA VAL A 542 -7.04 21.77 -22.08
C VAL A 542 -7.93 23.00 -22.02
N VAL A 543 -8.86 23.00 -21.07
CA VAL A 543 -9.88 24.02 -20.92
C VAL A 543 -9.92 24.57 -19.50
N ARG A 544 -10.37 25.81 -19.37
CA ARG A 544 -10.64 26.46 -18.08
C ARG A 544 -12.14 26.71 -17.92
N HIS A 545 -12.68 26.36 -16.76
CA HIS A 545 -14.06 26.69 -16.44
C HIS A 545 -14.21 28.20 -16.15
N LYS A 546 -15.11 28.90 -16.85
CA LYS A 546 -15.29 30.37 -16.75
C LYS A 546 -15.59 30.86 -15.33
N ARG A 547 -16.55 30.21 -14.65
CA ARG A 547 -16.99 30.57 -13.29
C ARG A 547 -16.14 29.99 -12.16
N LEU A 548 -15.83 28.70 -12.23
CA LEU A 548 -15.13 27.96 -11.16
C LEU A 548 -13.60 28.02 -11.29
N ASN A 549 -13.08 28.54 -12.41
CA ASN A 549 -11.67 28.79 -12.69
C ASN A 549 -10.73 27.57 -12.57
N PHE A 550 -11.26 26.34 -12.52
CA PHE A 550 -10.41 25.15 -12.57
C PHE A 550 -9.98 24.85 -14.00
N VAL A 551 -8.80 24.22 -14.13
CA VAL A 551 -8.25 23.71 -15.39
C VAL A 551 -8.56 22.21 -15.50
N ALA A 552 -8.94 21.77 -16.68
CA ALA A 552 -9.30 20.38 -16.94
C ALA A 552 -8.99 19.96 -18.38
N ILE A 553 -8.89 18.65 -18.61
CA ILE A 553 -8.69 18.04 -19.92
C ILE A 553 -10.02 17.46 -20.41
N VAL A 554 -10.42 17.75 -21.64
CA VAL A 554 -11.60 17.15 -22.26
C VAL A 554 -11.34 15.67 -22.55
N THR A 555 -12.12 14.78 -21.94
CA THR A 555 -11.99 13.30 -22.08
C THR A 555 -13.08 12.68 -22.94
N GLY A 556 -14.12 13.45 -23.27
CA GLY A 556 -15.22 13.03 -24.14
C GLY A 556 -16.30 14.10 -24.23
N TRP A 557 -17.20 13.92 -25.17
CA TRP A 557 -18.40 14.73 -25.37
C TRP A 557 -19.63 13.84 -25.59
N ALA A 558 -20.80 14.33 -25.21
CA ALA A 558 -22.07 13.65 -25.44
C ALA A 558 -23.16 14.67 -25.76
N ASP A 559 -24.03 14.29 -26.68
CA ASP A 559 -25.32 14.92 -26.91
C ASP A 559 -26.33 14.26 -25.97
N ASP A 560 -26.15 14.44 -24.65
CA ASP A 560 -27.03 13.87 -23.62
C ASP A 560 -28.18 14.82 -23.27
N GLY A 561 -28.70 15.53 -24.28
CA GLY A 561 -30.10 15.90 -24.27
C GLY A 561 -30.93 14.64 -24.13
N SER A 562 -31.38 14.34 -22.91
CA SER A 562 -32.48 13.42 -22.69
C SER A 562 -33.61 13.84 -23.62
N ARG A 563 -33.82 13.11 -24.71
CA ARG A 563 -35.18 12.89 -25.18
C ARG A 563 -35.83 12.16 -24.03
N LEU A 564 -36.44 12.93 -23.12
CA LEU A 564 -37.42 12.40 -22.20
C LEU A 564 -38.41 11.67 -23.11
N ASP A 565 -38.42 10.34 -23.02
CA ASP A 565 -39.40 9.53 -23.72
C ASP A 565 -40.79 10.05 -23.33
N GLY A 566 -41.47 10.66 -24.29
CA GLY A 566 -42.89 10.99 -24.18
C GLY A 566 -43.26 12.45 -23.99
N GLU A 567 -42.83 13.36 -24.87
CA GLU A 567 -43.69 14.48 -25.25
C GLU A 567 -43.38 14.92 -26.68
N VAL A 568 -44.20 14.44 -27.63
CA VAL A 568 -44.33 15.06 -28.95
C VAL A 568 -45.09 16.36 -28.72
N VAL A 569 -44.37 17.43 -28.42
CA VAL A 569 -44.93 18.78 -28.48
C VAL A 569 -44.92 19.17 -29.96
N ASP A 570 -46.10 19.13 -30.56
CA ASP A 570 -46.34 19.61 -31.90
C ASP A 570 -46.07 21.12 -31.94
N GLY A 571 -45.10 21.53 -32.76
CA GLY A 571 -44.89 22.90 -33.23
C GLY A 571 -44.44 23.92 -32.18
N GLU A 572 -43.12 24.14 -32.08
CA GLU A 572 -42.44 25.45 -32.00
C GLU A 572 -40.94 25.22 -31.67
N ASP A 573 -40.06 25.98 -32.34
CA ASP A 573 -38.60 26.08 -32.22
C ASP A 573 -37.81 24.86 -31.70
N VAL A 574 -36.98 24.30 -32.58
CA VAL A 574 -35.91 23.34 -32.22
C VAL A 574 -34.92 24.06 -31.29
N TYR A 575 -35.15 23.99 -29.98
CA TYR A 575 -34.16 24.40 -28.98
C TYR A 575 -32.89 23.60 -29.25
N ALA A 576 -31.80 24.30 -29.55
CA ALA A 576 -30.49 23.69 -29.73
C ALA A 576 -30.18 22.84 -28.49
N VAL A 577 -29.98 21.54 -28.69
CA VAL A 577 -29.68 20.63 -27.58
C VAL A 577 -28.34 21.06 -26.97
N PRO A 578 -28.26 21.33 -25.66
CA PRO A 578 -27.03 21.77 -25.03
C PRO A 578 -25.96 20.68 -25.11
N MET A 579 -24.75 21.07 -25.53
CA MET A 579 -23.61 20.15 -25.67
C MET A 579 -22.82 20.06 -24.36
N TYR A 580 -22.61 18.84 -23.87
CA TYR A 580 -21.85 18.58 -22.66
C TYR A 580 -20.52 17.88 -22.94
N TYR A 581 -19.51 18.30 -22.18
CA TYR A 581 -18.18 17.71 -22.17
C TYR A 581 -17.92 17.00 -20.84
N ARG A 582 -17.31 15.81 -20.92
CA ARG A 582 -16.71 15.12 -19.79
C ARG A 582 -15.27 15.57 -19.65
N CYS A 583 -14.92 16.16 -18.51
CA CYS A 583 -13.60 16.71 -18.28
C CYS A 583 -12.92 16.08 -17.06
N LEU A 584 -11.62 15.84 -17.17
CA LEU A 584 -10.75 15.42 -16.07
C LEU A 584 -10.11 16.65 -15.45
N ARG A 585 -10.36 16.88 -14.16
CA ARG A 585 -9.87 18.06 -13.43
C ARG A 585 -8.64 17.70 -12.59
N GLY A 586 -7.68 18.63 -12.51
CA GLY A 586 -6.56 18.52 -11.58
C GLY A 586 -7.03 18.33 -10.14
N GLY A 587 -6.36 17.40 -9.43
CA GLY A 587 -6.69 17.08 -8.04
C GLY A 587 -8.02 16.34 -7.83
N SER A 588 -8.60 15.72 -8.86
CA SER A 588 -9.77 14.82 -8.73
C SER A 588 -9.67 13.63 -9.67
N LEU A 589 -10.03 12.44 -9.17
CA LEU A 589 -10.12 11.21 -9.99
C LEU A 589 -11.49 11.04 -10.67
N THR A 590 -12.46 11.89 -10.33
CA THR A 590 -13.79 11.88 -10.94
C THR A 590 -13.85 12.82 -12.12
N GLN A 591 -14.47 12.35 -13.21
CA GLN A 591 -14.83 13.21 -14.33
C GLN A 591 -15.95 14.17 -13.91
N VAL A 592 -15.92 15.39 -14.43
CA VAL A 592 -17.00 16.36 -14.28
C VAL A 592 -17.69 16.57 -15.63
N GLN A 593 -19.00 16.77 -15.61
CA GLN A 593 -19.75 17.20 -16.79
C GLN A 593 -19.86 18.73 -16.80
N VAL A 594 -19.54 19.35 -17.93
CA VAL A 594 -19.57 20.81 -18.12
C VAL A 594 -20.23 21.16 -19.45
N LEU A 595 -20.94 22.28 -19.48
CA LEU A 595 -21.54 22.84 -20.69
C LEU A 595 -20.48 23.52 -21.56
N GLN A 596 -20.64 23.47 -22.89
CA GLN A 596 -19.73 24.12 -23.85
C GLN A 596 -19.50 25.61 -23.53
N GLU A 597 -20.57 26.35 -23.26
CA GLU A 597 -20.51 27.78 -22.98
C GLU A 597 -19.90 28.11 -21.61
N SER A 598 -19.69 27.12 -20.74
CA SER A 598 -19.09 27.29 -19.41
C SER A 598 -17.56 27.14 -19.40
N ILE A 599 -16.96 26.72 -20.51
CA ILE A 599 -15.52 26.49 -20.65
C ILE A 599 -14.90 27.37 -21.74
N ILE A 600 -13.60 27.61 -21.65
CA ILE A 600 -12.77 28.33 -22.63
C ILE A 600 -11.44 27.60 -22.83
N PRO A 601 -10.75 27.78 -23.97
CA PRO A 601 -9.37 27.31 -24.15
C PRO A 601 -8.46 27.80 -23.03
N TYR A 602 -7.50 26.96 -22.63
CA TYR A 602 -6.49 27.31 -21.64
C TYR A 602 -5.13 27.45 -22.31
N ASP A 603 -4.60 28.68 -22.35
CA ASP A 603 -3.33 29.00 -23.01
C ASP A 603 -2.13 29.03 -22.03
N GLY A 604 -2.33 28.60 -20.78
CA GLY A 604 -1.28 28.58 -19.76
C GLY A 604 -0.47 27.28 -19.76
N GLU A 605 0.54 27.21 -18.90
CA GLU A 605 1.25 25.95 -18.63
C GLU A 605 0.30 24.95 -17.98
N VAL A 606 0.26 23.72 -18.49
CA VAL A 606 -0.65 22.67 -18.01
C VAL A 606 -0.21 22.28 -16.59
N PRO A 607 -1.14 22.33 -15.59
CA PRO A 607 -0.81 21.94 -14.23
C PRO A 607 -0.21 20.52 -14.14
N PRO A 608 0.89 20.31 -13.39
CA PRO A 608 1.51 18.99 -13.23
C PRO A 608 0.56 17.90 -12.75
N GLU A 609 -0.37 18.25 -11.85
CA GLU A 609 -1.40 17.35 -11.29
C GLU A 609 -2.28 16.69 -12.37
N LEU A 610 -2.42 17.32 -13.55
CA LEU A 610 -3.17 16.73 -14.65
C LEU A 610 -2.40 15.62 -15.34
N PHE A 611 -1.07 15.71 -15.43
CA PHE A 611 -0.23 14.69 -16.07
C PHE A 611 -0.26 13.36 -15.30
N GLU A 612 -0.37 13.40 -13.98
CA GLU A 612 -0.43 12.23 -13.11
C GLU A 612 -1.63 11.32 -13.43
N ILE A 613 -2.79 11.92 -13.71
CA ILE A 613 -4.05 11.21 -13.94
C ILE A 613 -4.43 11.12 -15.42
N ALA A 614 -3.78 11.92 -16.28
CA ALA A 614 -4.05 11.95 -17.73
C ALA A 614 -3.84 10.59 -18.39
N GLY A 615 -2.89 9.78 -17.91
CA GLY A 615 -2.60 8.45 -18.46
C GLY A 615 -3.81 7.49 -18.46
N MET A 616 -4.81 7.74 -17.61
CA MET A 616 -6.09 7.01 -17.65
C MET A 616 -6.79 7.10 -19.01
N TYR A 617 -6.64 8.22 -19.72
CA TYR A 617 -7.33 8.50 -20.97
C TYR A 617 -6.40 8.82 -22.15
N PHE A 618 -5.14 9.19 -21.89
CA PHE A 618 -4.22 9.74 -22.89
C PHE A 618 -2.90 8.98 -22.94
N LYS A 619 -2.33 8.86 -24.15
CA LYS A 619 -1.05 8.18 -24.42
C LYS A 619 0.15 9.08 -24.11
N ARG A 620 0.08 10.34 -24.56
CA ARG A 620 1.14 11.34 -24.41
C ARG A 620 0.57 12.74 -24.47
N PHE A 621 1.38 13.72 -24.08
CA PHE A 621 1.11 15.13 -24.31
C PHE A 621 1.90 15.59 -25.54
N ASP A 622 1.23 16.27 -26.46
CA ASP A 622 1.84 16.86 -27.64
C ASP A 622 2.10 18.35 -27.37
N ALA A 623 3.36 18.67 -27.12
CA ALA A 623 3.79 20.04 -26.82
C ALA A 623 3.66 21.00 -28.02
N GLU A 624 3.67 20.49 -29.25
CA GLU A 624 3.52 21.34 -30.45
C GLU A 624 2.09 21.85 -30.60
N THR A 625 1.11 20.98 -30.30
CA THR A 625 -0.32 21.32 -30.39
C THR A 625 -0.93 21.74 -29.04
N GLY A 626 -0.20 21.59 -27.93
CA GLY A 626 -0.68 21.88 -26.59
C GLY A 626 -1.79 20.93 -26.12
N ARG A 627 -1.86 19.72 -26.67
CA ARG A 627 -3.01 18.81 -26.54
C ARG A 627 -2.60 17.43 -26.04
N PHE A 628 -3.45 16.79 -25.25
CA PHE A 628 -3.28 15.39 -24.90
C PHE A 628 -3.74 14.47 -26.03
N VAL A 629 -2.94 13.48 -26.40
CA VAL A 629 -3.27 12.52 -27.45
C VAL A 629 -4.06 11.37 -26.84
N SER A 630 -5.29 11.15 -27.31
CA SER A 630 -6.16 10.07 -26.79
C SER A 630 -5.44 8.73 -26.81
N ASN A 631 -5.51 8.02 -25.68
CA ASN A 631 -4.96 6.67 -25.58
C ASN A 631 -5.68 5.76 -26.58
N ILE A 632 -7.00 5.93 -26.71
CA ILE A 632 -7.87 5.00 -27.42
C ILE A 632 -8.97 5.74 -28.18
N ARG A 633 -9.03 5.45 -29.48
CA ARG A 633 -9.92 6.07 -30.47
C ARG A 633 -11.22 5.32 -30.73
N GLU A 634 -11.52 4.29 -29.93
CA GLU A 634 -12.70 3.43 -30.12
C GLU A 634 -14.02 4.20 -29.99
N GLU A 635 -14.12 5.09 -28.99
CA GLU A 635 -15.33 5.89 -28.74
C GLU A 635 -15.34 7.20 -29.53
N TYR A 636 -14.18 7.82 -29.75
CA TYR A 636 -14.02 9.11 -30.43
C TYR A 636 -12.94 8.99 -31.51
N PRO A 637 -13.23 8.40 -32.68
CA PRO A 637 -12.23 8.10 -33.70
C PRO A 637 -11.66 9.34 -34.41
N ASP A 638 -12.40 10.45 -34.41
CA ASP A 638 -12.06 11.69 -35.11
C ASP A 638 -11.21 12.68 -34.26
N ASP A 639 -10.90 12.32 -33.00
CA ASP A 639 -10.10 13.12 -32.06
C ASP A 639 -8.73 12.48 -31.75
#